data_AF-A0A853L4C5-F1
#
_entry.id   AF-A0A853L4C5-F1
#
_cell.length_a   1.000
_cell.length_b   1.000
_cell.length_c   1.000
_cell.angle_alpha   90.00
_cell.angle_beta   90.00
_cell.angle_gamma   90.00
#
_symmetry.space_group_name_H-M   'P 1'
#
loop_
_entity.id
_entity.type
_entity.pdbx_description
1 polymer ?
#
loop_
_entity_poly.entity_id
_entity_poly.type
_entity_poly.pdbx_seq_one_letter_code
_entity_poly.pdbx_strand_id
1 'polypeptide(L)'
;MRISEINPLPVMIENLHLQALLAHTHPTLLIHPKTDRIVFANQAAANLLGRSIEELLATSMSALHKGQVPSLVVFSEAAFYHGFAWTRGLDLTRPDGTELKLEHEARPLILDGEDYLTVTISDLDARHRRDVDSEADDYLREGIAEWRRAERFFREIERENQLILGAAGEGIYGVNSDGITTFVNPAAERMLGWTAEELVGREIHSIIHHSHVNGDPYHAEQCPIYNAFREGIVRRVDDEVFWRSDGKPIRVEYTSTPIRDHGLVIGAVIVFRDITERKIAEEKLHAALAEVDRLRERLELENAYLQEEILSTNNHHEIIGQSDAIQGALKQIDLVAPTDANVLITGESGTGKELIARAIHQASARSDRVLVRVNCAAIPHELFESEFFGHVRGAFTGAVRDRVGRFELADGGTLFLDEVGEIPLELQGKLLRVLQDQKFERIGEERTREVNVRLIAATNRDLKEEVRQGRFREDLYFRLNVFPIECRPLRERPDDIPPLASHFLRNICQRLNIAQPTLTKGQVRTLQNYGWPGNARELENVIERAAILAHDGKLHFDLPEQGGRDSRKLAAPTTEPDSKPEKTVLTRGELRQTEYDNIIHALTMTKGKVFGENGAAALLDIKPTTLASRIKKFKIDRRSFAANETID
;
A
#
# COMPACT_ATOMS: atom_id res chain seq x y z
N MET A 1 88.13 46.17 -37.71
CA MET A 1 88.88 47.39 -38.05
C MET A 1 90.32 46.96 -38.31
N ARG A 2 90.93 47.42 -39.42
CA ARG A 2 92.20 46.89 -39.95
C ARG A 2 93.35 47.12 -38.95
N ILE A 3 94.11 46.06 -38.68
CA ILE A 3 95.38 46.08 -37.94
C ILE A 3 96.44 46.63 -38.89
N SER A 4 96.49 47.95 -39.04
CA SER A 4 97.53 48.61 -39.85
C SER A 4 97.52 50.10 -39.52
N GLU A 5 98.09 50.45 -38.37
CA GLU A 5 98.68 51.75 -38.02
C GLU A 5 98.86 51.78 -36.50
N ILE A 6 99.93 51.14 -36.02
CA ILE A 6 100.45 51.37 -34.67
C ILE A 6 101.89 51.84 -34.85
N ASN A 7 102.13 53.07 -34.43
CA ASN A 7 103.45 53.69 -34.25
C ASN A 7 104.40 52.68 -33.58
N PRO A 8 105.66 52.50 -34.03
CA PRO A 8 106.53 51.50 -33.43
C PRO A 8 106.71 51.77 -31.93
N LEU A 9 106.16 50.87 -31.13
CA LEU A 9 106.35 50.85 -29.68
C LEU A 9 107.85 50.70 -29.39
N PRO A 10 108.39 51.32 -28.32
CA PRO A 10 109.84 51.38 -28.10
C PRO A 10 110.48 50.04 -27.70
N VAL A 11 109.75 48.93 -27.74
CA VAL A 11 110.18 47.58 -27.32
C VAL A 11 109.69 46.56 -28.35
N MET A 12 110.60 45.74 -28.90
CA MET A 12 110.29 44.67 -29.87
C MET A 12 109.64 43.46 -29.17
N ILE A 13 108.37 43.59 -28.76
CA ILE A 13 107.61 42.46 -28.22
C ILE A 13 107.25 41.50 -29.37
N GLU A 14 107.56 40.19 -29.25
CA GLU A 14 107.17 39.17 -30.24
C GLU A 14 105.66 39.26 -30.60
N ASN A 15 105.33 39.09 -31.88
CA ASN A 15 104.00 39.39 -32.46
C ASN A 15 102.82 38.70 -31.71
N LEU A 16 103.01 37.47 -31.21
CA LEU A 16 101.97 36.72 -30.50
C LEU A 16 101.66 37.28 -29.10
N HIS A 17 102.67 37.71 -28.34
CA HIS A 17 102.48 38.26 -26.99
C HIS A 17 101.74 39.61 -27.03
N LEU A 18 102.05 40.45 -28.03
CA LEU A 18 101.35 41.71 -28.24
C LEU A 18 99.88 41.49 -28.62
N GLN A 19 99.59 40.51 -29.49
CA GLN A 19 98.21 40.18 -29.85
C GLN A 19 97.40 39.67 -28.66
N ALA A 20 98.00 38.85 -27.78
CA ALA A 20 97.34 38.38 -26.57
C ALA A 20 96.99 39.56 -25.63
N LEU A 21 97.94 40.46 -25.37
CA LEU A 21 97.73 41.65 -24.52
C LEU A 21 96.69 42.63 -25.11
N LEU A 22 96.64 42.78 -26.43
CA LEU A 22 95.62 43.60 -27.11
C LEU A 22 94.22 42.98 -27.04
N ALA A 23 94.12 41.64 -27.03
CA ALA A 23 92.85 40.92 -26.95
C ALA A 23 92.31 40.77 -25.51
N HIS A 24 93.11 41.08 -24.49
CA HIS A 24 92.66 41.06 -23.10
C HIS A 24 91.48 42.02 -22.88
N THR A 25 90.38 41.49 -22.36
CA THR A 25 89.15 42.26 -22.05
C THR A 25 89.29 43.13 -20.81
N HIS A 26 90.30 42.86 -19.97
CA HIS A 26 90.57 43.63 -18.76
C HIS A 26 91.57 44.77 -19.03
N PRO A 27 91.40 45.95 -18.42
CA PRO A 27 92.38 47.03 -18.42
C PRO A 27 93.78 46.52 -18.03
N THR A 28 94.74 46.58 -18.94
CA THR A 28 96.08 46.02 -18.74
C THR A 28 97.18 46.99 -19.17
N LEU A 29 98.21 47.14 -18.32
CA LEU A 29 99.44 47.91 -18.54
C LEU A 29 100.66 46.99 -18.49
N LEU A 30 101.71 47.31 -19.25
CA LEU A 30 103.04 46.72 -19.08
C LEU A 30 104.03 47.82 -18.70
N ILE A 31 104.81 47.59 -17.66
CA ILE A 31 105.65 48.61 -17.03
C ILE A 31 107.08 48.11 -17.00
N HIS A 32 108.03 48.96 -17.38
CA HIS A 32 109.44 48.72 -17.16
C HIS A 32 109.81 49.24 -15.76
N PRO A 33 110.02 48.37 -14.76
CA PRO A 33 110.17 48.76 -13.36
C PRO A 33 111.41 49.63 -13.12
N LYS A 34 112.55 49.32 -13.76
CA LYS A 34 113.80 50.09 -13.59
C LYS A 34 113.71 51.53 -14.11
N THR A 35 112.94 51.77 -15.17
CA THR A 35 112.81 53.10 -15.78
C THR A 35 111.50 53.79 -15.41
N ASP A 36 110.63 53.14 -14.63
CA ASP A 36 109.28 53.59 -14.26
C ASP A 36 108.36 53.88 -15.48
N ARG A 37 108.68 53.35 -16.66
CA ARG A 37 107.94 53.68 -17.90
C ARG A 37 106.84 52.69 -18.18
N ILE A 38 105.66 53.19 -18.56
CA ILE A 38 104.61 52.36 -19.15
C ILE A 38 105.02 52.10 -20.60
N VAL A 39 105.26 50.84 -20.94
CA VAL A 39 105.71 50.41 -22.28
C VAL A 39 104.57 49.84 -23.13
N PHE A 40 103.44 49.48 -22.51
CA PHE A 40 102.22 49.08 -23.20
C PHE A 40 100.97 49.42 -22.37
N ALA A 41 99.87 49.73 -23.05
CA ALA A 41 98.54 49.84 -22.48
C ALA A 41 97.51 49.35 -23.52
N ASN A 42 96.52 48.55 -23.11
CA ASN A 42 95.44 48.14 -24.00
C ASN A 42 94.29 49.18 -24.02
N GLN A 43 93.36 49.03 -24.98
CA GLN A 43 92.24 49.97 -25.12
C GLN A 43 91.35 50.00 -23.87
N ALA A 44 91.19 48.87 -23.18
CA ALA A 44 90.44 48.81 -21.93
C ALA A 44 91.09 49.66 -20.82
N ALA A 45 92.43 49.69 -20.73
CA ALA A 45 93.16 50.56 -19.81
C ALA A 45 93.02 52.03 -20.17
N ALA A 46 93.15 52.38 -21.46
CA ALA A 46 92.91 53.75 -21.92
C ALA A 46 91.50 54.25 -21.53
N ASN A 47 90.48 53.42 -21.77
CA ASN A 47 89.09 53.75 -21.44
C ASN A 47 88.86 53.86 -19.92
N LEU A 48 89.41 52.92 -19.13
CA LEU A 48 89.26 52.95 -17.67
C LEU A 48 89.95 54.18 -17.07
N LEU A 49 91.15 54.52 -17.54
CA LEU A 49 91.98 55.59 -16.99
C LEU A 49 91.64 56.97 -17.56
N GLY A 50 90.78 57.05 -18.58
CA GLY A 50 90.36 58.30 -19.21
C GLY A 50 91.51 59.02 -19.93
N ARG A 51 92.49 58.28 -20.43
CA ARG A 51 93.70 58.80 -21.11
C ARG A 51 93.90 58.08 -22.43
N SER A 52 94.45 58.77 -23.42
CA SER A 52 94.81 58.10 -24.68
C SER A 52 95.98 57.11 -24.45
N ILE A 53 96.12 56.11 -25.31
CA ILE A 53 97.25 55.17 -25.21
C ILE A 53 98.59 55.94 -25.32
N GLU A 54 98.66 56.94 -26.19
CA GLU A 54 99.85 57.79 -26.34
C GLU A 54 100.20 58.55 -25.06
N GLU A 55 99.19 59.10 -24.36
CA GLU A 55 99.38 59.77 -23.06
C GLU A 55 99.86 58.80 -21.98
N LEU A 56 99.33 57.56 -21.96
CA LEU A 56 99.75 56.53 -21.01
C LEU A 56 101.22 56.13 -21.24
N LEU A 57 101.64 55.94 -22.50
CA LEU A 57 103.02 55.59 -22.85
C LEU A 57 104.02 56.75 -22.62
N ALA A 58 103.53 58.00 -22.68
CA ALA A 58 104.31 59.18 -22.35
C ALA A 58 104.41 59.44 -20.83
N THR A 59 103.63 58.72 -20.01
CA THR A 59 103.58 58.86 -18.55
C THR A 59 104.37 57.74 -17.86
N SER A 60 104.76 57.98 -16.60
CA SER A 60 105.41 56.99 -15.75
C SER A 60 104.40 56.36 -14.77
N MET A 61 104.65 55.15 -14.30
CA MET A 61 103.70 54.49 -13.38
C MET A 61 103.60 55.27 -12.05
N SER A 62 104.71 55.80 -11.55
CA SER A 62 104.72 56.64 -10.34
C SER A 62 104.00 57.98 -10.54
N ALA A 63 104.03 58.55 -11.75
CA ALA A 63 103.28 59.77 -12.08
C ALA A 63 101.77 59.52 -12.16
N LEU A 64 101.36 58.33 -12.61
CA LEU A 64 99.96 57.90 -12.63
C LEU A 64 99.41 57.72 -11.20
N HIS A 65 100.26 57.28 -10.25
CA HIS A 65 99.93 57.08 -8.83
C HIS A 65 100.60 58.14 -7.94
N LYS A 66 100.44 59.42 -8.29
CA LYS A 66 101.09 60.53 -7.60
C LYS A 66 100.81 60.50 -6.09
N GLY A 67 101.87 60.56 -5.28
CA GLY A 67 101.78 60.51 -3.81
C GLY A 67 101.75 59.10 -3.21
N GLN A 68 101.73 58.05 -4.03
CA GLN A 68 101.62 56.66 -3.60
C GLN A 68 102.84 55.80 -4.00
N VAL A 69 103.98 56.45 -4.26
CA VAL A 69 105.22 55.78 -4.70
C VAL A 69 105.68 54.67 -3.74
N PRO A 70 105.66 54.84 -2.39
CA PRO A 70 106.04 53.75 -1.48
C PRO A 70 105.16 52.51 -1.65
N SER A 71 103.84 52.68 -1.80
CA SER A 71 102.89 51.58 -2.04
C SER A 71 103.15 50.90 -3.38
N LEU A 72 103.50 51.68 -4.41
CA LEU A 72 103.83 51.16 -5.74
C LEU A 72 105.13 50.32 -5.72
N VAL A 73 106.15 50.78 -4.99
CA VAL A 73 107.41 50.03 -4.82
C VAL A 73 107.14 48.70 -4.12
N VAL A 74 106.47 48.71 -2.97
CA VAL A 74 106.11 47.49 -2.22
C VAL A 74 105.28 46.53 -3.09
N PHE A 75 104.31 47.05 -3.84
CA PHE A 75 103.50 46.26 -4.76
C PHE A 75 104.34 45.61 -5.87
N SER A 76 105.25 46.36 -6.49
CA SER A 76 106.14 45.85 -7.54
C SER A 76 107.16 44.83 -7.02
N GLU A 77 107.79 45.09 -5.87
CA GLU A 77 108.74 44.16 -5.22
C GLU A 77 108.04 42.87 -4.80
N ALA A 78 106.84 42.96 -4.22
CA ALA A 78 106.03 41.80 -3.88
C ALA A 78 105.72 40.96 -5.13
N ALA A 79 105.41 41.59 -6.26
CA ALA A 79 105.14 40.87 -7.50
C ALA A 79 106.38 40.14 -8.03
N PHE A 80 107.57 40.75 -8.00
CA PHE A 80 108.81 40.10 -8.41
C PHE A 80 109.24 39.00 -7.44
N TYR A 81 109.06 39.19 -6.14
CA TYR A 81 109.46 38.22 -5.12
C TYR A 81 108.53 37.01 -5.07
N HIS A 82 107.21 37.20 -5.17
CA HIS A 82 106.21 36.13 -5.07
C HIS A 82 105.74 35.59 -6.43
N GLY A 83 106.14 36.22 -7.55
CA GLY A 83 105.63 35.91 -8.89
C GLY A 83 104.21 36.45 -9.17
N PHE A 84 103.60 37.12 -8.18
CA PHE A 84 102.29 37.78 -8.29
C PHE A 84 102.10 38.73 -7.10
N ALA A 85 101.42 39.86 -7.32
CA ALA A 85 100.90 40.69 -6.23
C ALA A 85 99.54 41.27 -6.62
N TRP A 86 98.73 41.63 -5.63
CA TRP A 86 97.54 42.43 -5.85
C TRP A 86 97.42 43.49 -4.75
N THR A 87 96.75 44.60 -5.04
CA THR A 87 96.48 45.65 -4.08
C THR A 87 95.24 46.46 -4.45
N ARG A 88 94.52 46.93 -3.43
CA ARG A 88 93.48 47.96 -3.54
C ARG A 88 93.91 49.31 -2.96
N GLY A 89 95.16 49.40 -2.50
CA GLY A 89 95.74 50.60 -1.89
C GLY A 89 96.50 51.48 -2.89
N LEU A 90 96.19 51.32 -4.18
CA LEU A 90 96.67 52.18 -5.26
C LEU A 90 95.44 52.84 -5.88
N ASP A 91 95.14 54.04 -5.42
CA ASP A 91 94.02 54.83 -5.91
C ASP A 91 94.43 55.67 -7.11
N LEU A 92 93.50 55.91 -8.03
CA LEU A 92 93.78 56.68 -9.23
C LEU A 92 92.65 57.66 -9.51
N THR A 93 93.01 58.91 -9.79
CA THR A 93 92.07 59.95 -10.21
C THR A 93 92.19 60.17 -11.71
N ARG A 94 91.06 60.06 -12.42
CA ARG A 94 90.98 60.38 -13.85
C ARG A 94 91.29 61.86 -14.11
N PRO A 95 91.67 62.23 -15.35
CA PRO A 95 91.84 63.64 -15.72
C PRO A 95 90.61 64.51 -15.49
N ASP A 96 89.40 63.92 -15.50
CA ASP A 96 88.12 64.59 -15.23
C ASP A 96 87.82 64.80 -13.73
N GLY A 97 88.72 64.37 -12.83
CA GLY A 97 88.57 64.49 -11.38
C GLY A 97 87.84 63.30 -10.72
N THR A 98 87.42 62.29 -11.48
CA THR A 98 86.77 61.10 -10.92
C THR A 98 87.79 60.23 -10.18
N GLU A 99 87.57 59.99 -8.88
CA GLU A 99 88.31 58.98 -8.13
C GLU A 99 87.82 57.58 -8.49
N LEU A 100 88.75 56.68 -8.83
CA LEU A 100 88.47 55.29 -9.14
C LEU A 100 88.92 54.40 -7.99
N LYS A 101 88.02 53.55 -7.49
CA LYS A 101 88.36 52.45 -6.59
C LYS A 101 88.81 51.25 -7.40
N LEU A 102 90.11 51.01 -7.39
CA LEU A 102 90.74 50.05 -8.29
C LEU A 102 91.37 48.89 -7.52
N GLU A 103 91.27 47.70 -8.09
CA GLU A 103 92.10 46.56 -7.72
C GLU A 103 93.16 46.38 -8.79
N HIS A 104 94.43 46.45 -8.40
CA HIS A 104 95.58 46.26 -9.25
C HIS A 104 96.16 44.88 -9.00
N GLU A 105 96.35 44.11 -10.07
CA GLU A 105 96.98 42.80 -10.03
C GLU A 105 98.24 42.81 -10.90
N ALA A 106 99.38 42.47 -10.34
CA ALA A 106 100.66 42.48 -11.02
C ALA A 106 101.27 41.09 -11.17
N ARG A 107 101.86 40.81 -12.33
CA ARG A 107 102.74 39.66 -12.59
C ARG A 107 104.02 40.07 -13.29
N PRO A 108 105.19 39.58 -12.85
CA PRO A 108 106.45 39.83 -13.54
C PRO A 108 106.50 39.06 -14.87
N LEU A 109 107.17 39.66 -15.85
CA LEU A 109 107.34 39.12 -17.20
C LEU A 109 108.75 39.44 -17.67
N ILE A 110 109.47 38.46 -18.23
CA ILE A 110 110.81 38.67 -18.81
C ILE A 110 110.66 38.75 -20.34
N LEU A 111 111.09 39.84 -20.95
CA LEU A 111 111.10 40.03 -22.41
C LEU A 111 112.49 40.46 -22.85
N ASP A 112 113.07 39.78 -23.85
CA ASP A 112 114.42 40.05 -24.38
C ASP A 112 115.53 40.18 -23.32
N GLY A 113 115.38 39.47 -22.19
CA GLY A 113 116.33 39.50 -21.08
C GLY A 113 116.14 40.65 -20.08
N GLU A 114 115.12 41.48 -20.25
CA GLU A 114 114.74 42.55 -19.31
C GLU A 114 113.45 42.21 -18.54
N ASP A 115 113.37 42.69 -17.30
CA ASP A 115 112.22 42.50 -16.42
C ASP A 115 111.14 43.55 -16.68
N TYR A 116 109.89 43.11 -16.80
CA TYR A 116 108.70 43.93 -16.94
C TYR A 116 107.64 43.51 -15.92
N LEU A 117 106.68 44.39 -15.66
CA LEU A 117 105.54 44.14 -14.79
C LEU A 117 104.24 44.33 -15.56
N THR A 118 103.48 43.25 -15.71
CA THR A 118 102.12 43.27 -16.25
C THR A 118 101.16 43.64 -15.13
N VAL A 119 100.43 44.75 -15.26
CA VAL A 119 99.44 45.21 -14.27
C VAL A 119 98.05 45.20 -14.88
N THR A 120 97.16 44.37 -14.35
CA THR A 120 95.73 44.32 -14.71
C THR A 120 94.94 45.13 -13.67
N ILE A 121 93.97 45.92 -14.12
CA ILE A 121 93.22 46.85 -13.28
C ILE A 121 91.73 46.53 -13.37
N SER A 122 91.07 46.39 -12.22
CA SER A 122 89.63 46.18 -12.11
C SER A 122 88.93 47.33 -11.40
N ASP A 123 87.84 47.84 -12.00
CA ASP A 123 86.96 48.83 -11.38
C ASP A 123 85.98 48.14 -10.42
N LEU A 124 86.12 48.45 -9.13
CA LEU A 124 85.34 47.82 -8.06
C LEU A 124 83.89 48.33 -8.04
N ASP A 125 83.64 49.59 -8.40
CA ASP A 125 82.30 50.17 -8.41
C ASP A 125 81.47 49.63 -9.59
N ALA A 126 82.10 49.44 -10.75
CA ALA A 126 81.46 48.82 -11.91
C ALA A 126 81.14 47.33 -11.69
N ARG A 127 81.91 46.64 -10.82
CA ARG A 127 81.61 45.27 -10.41
C ARG A 127 80.39 45.22 -9.50
N HIS A 128 80.35 46.05 -8.46
CA HIS A 128 79.24 46.11 -7.52
C HIS A 128 77.89 46.41 -8.20
N ARG A 129 77.85 47.32 -9.18
CA ARG A 129 76.59 47.59 -9.92
C ARG A 129 76.05 46.36 -10.65
N ARG A 130 76.92 45.54 -11.25
CA ARG A 130 76.50 44.32 -11.95
C ARG A 130 75.94 43.26 -11.00
N ASP A 131 76.48 43.18 -9.79
CA ASP A 131 75.99 42.25 -8.77
C ASP A 131 74.57 42.63 -8.30
N VAL A 132 74.31 43.93 -8.07
CA VAL A 132 72.99 44.44 -7.67
C VAL A 132 71.93 44.22 -8.74
N ASP A 133 72.25 44.47 -10.02
CA ASP A 133 71.31 44.25 -11.13
C ASP A 133 70.92 42.77 -11.28
N SER A 134 71.86 41.84 -11.03
CA SER A 134 71.59 40.40 -11.09
C SER A 134 70.64 39.94 -9.98
N GLU A 135 70.79 40.45 -8.76
CA GLU A 135 69.90 40.09 -7.64
C GLU A 135 68.47 40.57 -7.86
N ALA A 136 68.28 41.74 -8.48
CA ALA A 136 66.95 42.28 -8.77
C ALA A 136 66.18 41.43 -9.80
N ASP A 137 66.88 40.92 -10.82
CA ASP A 137 66.29 40.09 -11.88
C ASP A 137 65.85 38.70 -11.36
N ASP A 138 66.61 38.14 -10.42
CA ASP A 138 66.28 36.85 -9.80
C ASP A 138 65.02 36.95 -8.92
N TYR A 139 64.88 38.02 -8.13
CA TYR A 139 63.70 38.24 -7.28
C TYR A 139 62.39 38.36 -8.10
N LEU A 140 62.45 39.00 -9.25
CA LEU A 140 61.29 39.23 -10.12
C LEU A 140 60.80 37.93 -10.80
N ARG A 141 61.72 37.01 -11.13
CA ARG A 141 61.38 35.70 -11.70
C ARG A 141 60.71 34.78 -10.69
N GLU A 142 61.15 34.79 -9.43
CA GLU A 142 60.55 33.96 -8.38
C GLU A 142 59.09 34.35 -8.10
N GLY A 143 58.78 35.65 -8.00
CA GLY A 143 57.41 36.13 -7.74
C GLY A 143 56.38 35.72 -8.81
N ILE A 144 56.76 35.76 -10.10
CA ILE A 144 55.86 35.36 -11.20
C ILE A 144 55.61 33.85 -11.21
N ALA A 145 56.62 33.05 -10.86
CA ALA A 145 56.50 31.59 -10.82
C ALA A 145 55.58 31.13 -9.68
N GLU A 146 55.63 31.77 -8.51
CA GLU A 146 54.73 31.49 -7.38
C GLU A 146 53.27 31.81 -7.71
N TRP A 147 53.02 32.99 -8.30
CA TRP A 147 51.65 33.39 -8.65
C TRP A 147 51.00 32.43 -9.67
N ARG A 148 51.74 32.01 -10.70
CA ARG A 148 51.26 31.01 -11.68
C ARG A 148 51.08 29.61 -11.10
N ARG A 149 51.78 29.27 -10.01
CA ARG A 149 51.56 28.01 -9.28
C ARG A 149 50.27 28.06 -8.47
N ALA A 150 50.04 29.15 -7.74
CA ALA A 150 48.81 29.38 -7.00
C ALA A 150 47.58 29.37 -7.92
N GLU A 151 47.61 30.11 -9.04
CA GLU A 151 46.47 30.14 -9.99
C GLU A 151 46.13 28.76 -10.55
N ARG A 152 47.14 27.96 -10.94
CA ARG A 152 46.92 26.59 -11.42
C ARG A 152 46.34 25.69 -10.35
N PHE A 153 46.83 25.78 -9.12
CA PHE A 153 46.34 25.01 -7.99
C PHE A 153 44.86 25.30 -7.71
N PHE A 154 44.44 26.57 -7.71
CA PHE A 154 43.04 26.94 -7.53
C PHE A 154 42.14 26.41 -8.65
N ARG A 155 42.56 26.54 -9.92
CA ARG A 155 41.79 26.00 -11.06
C ARG A 155 41.66 24.48 -11.01
N GLU A 156 42.69 23.78 -10.54
CA GLU A 156 42.67 22.32 -10.43
C GLU A 156 41.70 21.85 -9.35
N ILE A 157 41.70 22.49 -8.17
CA ILE A 157 40.73 22.23 -7.10
C ILE A 157 39.30 22.51 -7.56
N GLU A 158 39.07 23.64 -8.23
CA GLU A 158 37.74 24.00 -8.72
C GLU A 158 37.22 22.96 -9.72
N ARG A 159 38.09 22.51 -10.65
CA ARG A 159 37.76 21.45 -11.60
C ARG A 159 37.46 20.13 -10.89
N GLU A 160 38.27 19.75 -9.90
CA GLU A 160 38.06 18.51 -9.14
C GLU A 160 36.71 18.53 -8.40
N ASN A 161 36.39 19.63 -7.71
CA ASN A 161 35.12 19.82 -7.03
C ASN A 161 33.92 19.73 -8.01
N GLN A 162 34.03 20.35 -9.19
CA GLN A 162 32.99 20.26 -10.22
C GLN A 162 32.80 18.82 -10.73
N LEU A 163 33.88 18.05 -10.89
CA LEU A 163 33.80 16.64 -11.30
C LEU A 163 33.12 15.78 -10.22
N ILE A 164 33.44 16.00 -8.95
CA ILE A 164 32.80 15.31 -7.82
C ILE A 164 31.30 15.62 -7.78
N LEU A 165 30.92 16.90 -7.83
CA LEU A 165 29.52 17.32 -7.82
C LEU A 165 28.75 16.85 -9.06
N GLY A 166 29.41 16.80 -10.22
CA GLY A 166 28.84 16.34 -11.50
C GLY A 166 28.59 14.84 -11.57
N ALA A 167 29.38 14.04 -10.85
CA ALA A 167 29.23 12.58 -10.79
C ALA A 167 28.15 12.13 -9.78
N ALA A 168 27.73 13.01 -8.86
CA ALA A 168 26.70 12.69 -7.89
C ALA A 168 25.34 12.44 -8.56
N GLY A 169 24.69 11.32 -8.21
CA GLY A 169 23.33 11.00 -8.64
C GLY A 169 22.25 11.72 -7.84
N GLU A 170 22.60 12.22 -6.65
CA GLU A 170 21.73 12.97 -5.75
C GLU A 170 21.82 14.47 -6.03
N GLY A 171 20.71 15.18 -5.83
CA GLY A 171 20.69 16.63 -5.94
C GLY A 171 21.43 17.25 -4.77
N ILE A 172 22.38 18.14 -5.05
CA ILE A 172 23.20 18.82 -4.05
C ILE A 172 23.14 20.32 -4.30
N TYR A 173 22.82 21.08 -3.27
CA TYR A 173 22.97 22.53 -3.30
C TYR A 173 23.50 23.06 -1.96
N GLY A 174 24.17 24.20 -2.03
CA GLY A 174 24.64 24.92 -0.85
C GLY A 174 23.87 26.22 -0.64
N VAL A 175 23.65 26.60 0.60
CA VAL A 175 23.13 27.92 1.01
C VAL A 175 24.07 28.58 1.99
N ASN A 176 24.16 29.91 1.96
CA ASN A 176 24.90 30.69 2.97
C ASN A 176 24.05 30.91 4.24
N SER A 177 24.57 31.67 5.20
CA SER A 177 23.88 32.01 6.46
C SER A 177 22.54 32.73 6.29
N ASP A 178 22.33 33.39 5.15
CA ASP A 178 21.10 34.14 4.83
C ASP A 178 20.09 33.30 4.04
N GLY A 179 20.37 32.02 3.78
CA GLY A 179 19.52 31.16 2.95
C GLY A 179 19.66 31.38 1.45
N ILE A 180 20.67 32.15 1.02
CA ILE A 180 20.96 32.41 -0.38
C ILE A 180 21.76 31.24 -0.96
N THR A 181 21.30 30.73 -2.08
CA THR A 181 21.96 29.63 -2.80
C THR A 181 23.35 30.03 -3.26
N THR A 182 24.35 29.23 -2.93
CA THR A 182 25.77 29.46 -3.28
C THR A 182 26.23 28.62 -4.45
N PHE A 183 25.74 27.38 -4.54
CA PHE A 183 25.99 26.49 -5.67
C PHE A 183 24.86 25.45 -5.79
N VAL A 184 24.73 24.86 -6.97
CA VAL A 184 23.80 23.76 -7.28
C VAL A 184 24.51 22.78 -8.21
N ASN A 185 24.37 21.48 -7.99
CA ASN A 185 24.96 20.47 -8.86
C ASN A 185 24.04 20.10 -10.04
N PRO A 186 24.57 19.47 -11.10
CA PRO A 186 23.77 19.10 -12.27
C PRO A 186 22.61 18.13 -11.99
N ALA A 187 22.70 17.29 -10.94
CA ALA A 187 21.61 16.39 -10.57
C ALA A 187 20.42 17.15 -9.98
N ALA A 188 20.68 18.16 -9.13
CA ALA A 188 19.64 19.03 -8.59
C ALA A 188 18.93 19.82 -9.69
N GLU A 189 19.68 20.34 -10.68
CA GLU A 189 19.10 21.03 -11.83
C GLU A 189 18.13 20.14 -12.62
N ARG A 190 18.52 18.87 -12.88
CA ARG A 190 17.65 17.91 -13.58
C ARG A 190 16.39 17.55 -12.80
N MET A 191 16.51 17.33 -11.49
CA MET A 191 15.38 16.94 -10.62
C MET A 191 14.38 18.10 -10.45
N LEU A 192 14.89 19.30 -10.18
CA LEU A 192 14.08 20.48 -9.91
C LEU A 192 13.64 21.22 -11.19
N GLY A 193 14.35 21.04 -12.29
CA GLY A 193 14.10 21.74 -13.54
C GLY A 193 14.53 23.21 -13.56
N TRP A 194 15.22 23.67 -12.50
CA TRP A 194 15.82 25.00 -12.42
C TRP A 194 17.30 24.91 -12.79
N THR A 195 17.82 25.91 -13.48
CA THR A 195 19.27 26.00 -13.74
C THR A 195 20.02 26.64 -12.57
N ALA A 196 21.32 26.36 -12.47
CA ALA A 196 22.18 26.95 -11.45
C ALA A 196 22.21 28.49 -11.56
N GLU A 197 22.17 29.03 -12.77
CA GLU A 197 22.09 30.49 -13.01
C GLU A 197 20.80 31.12 -12.46
N GLU A 198 19.69 30.36 -12.42
CA GLU A 198 18.41 30.84 -11.90
C GLU A 198 18.33 30.74 -10.37
N LEU A 199 19.03 29.79 -9.76
CA LEU A 199 18.99 29.53 -8.32
C LEU A 199 20.09 30.24 -7.54
N VAL A 200 21.33 30.26 -8.07
CA VAL A 200 22.50 30.85 -7.39
C VAL A 200 22.28 32.35 -7.19
N GLY A 201 22.56 32.82 -5.97
CA GLY A 201 22.31 34.21 -5.57
C GLY A 201 20.87 34.52 -5.18
N ARG A 202 19.96 33.54 -5.23
CA ARG A 202 18.57 33.70 -4.77
C ARG A 202 18.29 32.89 -3.50
N GLU A 203 17.27 33.32 -2.78
CA GLU A 203 16.76 32.65 -1.58
C GLU A 203 16.00 31.39 -2.00
N ILE A 204 16.48 30.22 -1.60
CA ILE A 204 16.03 28.96 -2.21
C ILE A 204 14.66 28.50 -1.71
N HIS A 205 14.29 28.87 -0.47
CA HIS A 205 13.03 28.48 0.16
C HIS A 205 11.83 29.02 -0.60
N SER A 206 11.88 30.29 -1.01
CA SER A 206 10.84 30.95 -1.78
C SER A 206 10.65 30.39 -3.19
N ILE A 207 11.59 29.59 -3.69
CA ILE A 207 11.55 29.00 -5.03
C ILE A 207 11.06 27.56 -4.98
N ILE A 208 11.65 26.74 -4.11
CA ILE A 208 11.41 25.29 -4.10
C ILE A 208 10.66 24.80 -2.85
N HIS A 209 10.45 25.63 -1.83
CA HIS A 209 9.76 25.30 -0.57
C HIS A 209 8.69 26.34 -0.17
N HIS A 210 8.07 27.03 -1.13
CA HIS A 210 7.19 28.16 -0.81
C HIS A 210 5.82 27.76 -0.21
N SER A 211 5.35 26.53 -0.46
CA SER A 211 4.04 26.05 0.01
C SER A 211 3.99 24.55 0.23
N HIS A 212 3.06 24.10 1.07
CA HIS A 212 2.69 22.71 1.20
C HIS A 212 1.80 22.26 0.03
N VAL A 213 1.62 20.94 -0.14
CA VAL A 213 0.80 20.35 -1.22
C VAL A 213 -0.66 20.79 -1.15
N ASN A 214 -1.16 21.10 0.05
CA ASN A 214 -2.52 21.60 0.28
C ASN A 214 -2.70 23.08 -0.07
N GLY A 215 -1.63 23.78 -0.49
CA GLY A 215 -1.63 25.19 -0.86
C GLY A 215 -1.32 26.16 0.27
N ASP A 216 -1.10 25.68 1.50
CA ASP A 216 -0.74 26.54 2.63
C ASP A 216 0.69 27.10 2.44
N PRO A 217 0.93 28.40 2.74
CA PRO A 217 2.26 28.97 2.71
C PRO A 217 3.20 28.23 3.66
N TYR A 218 4.36 27.84 3.16
CA TYR A 218 5.37 27.19 3.98
C TYR A 218 6.42 28.23 4.38
N HIS A 219 6.47 28.59 5.65
CA HIS A 219 7.35 29.64 6.15
C HIS A 219 8.78 29.12 6.39
N ALA A 220 9.79 29.94 6.06
CA ALA A 220 11.21 29.57 6.20
C ALA A 220 11.60 29.15 7.64
N GLU A 221 10.94 29.71 8.66
CA GLU A 221 11.15 29.35 10.07
C GLU A 221 10.71 27.92 10.42
N GLN A 222 9.81 27.37 9.62
CA GLN A 222 9.31 26.00 9.76
C GLN A 222 10.07 25.02 8.85
N CYS A 223 11.01 25.51 8.05
CA CYS A 223 11.82 24.69 7.16
C CYS A 223 12.94 23.98 7.94
N PRO A 224 12.99 22.63 7.95
CA PRO A 224 14.06 21.90 8.63
C PRO A 224 15.46 22.22 8.07
N ILE A 225 15.55 22.69 6.83
CA ILE A 225 16.81 23.16 6.21
C ILE A 225 17.32 24.40 6.95
N TYR A 226 16.44 25.36 7.25
CA TYR A 226 16.79 26.59 7.97
C TYR A 226 17.09 26.33 9.44
N ASN A 227 16.34 25.42 10.05
CA ASN A 227 16.59 25.02 11.43
C ASN A 227 17.94 24.30 11.58
N ALA A 228 18.40 23.56 10.56
CA ALA A 228 19.70 22.87 10.59
C ALA A 228 20.89 23.80 10.80
N PHE A 229 20.93 24.98 10.16
CA PHE A 229 22.04 25.93 10.34
C PHE A 229 21.83 26.90 11.51
N ARG A 230 20.58 27.25 11.87
CA ARG A 230 20.29 28.04 13.09
C ARG A 230 20.69 27.30 14.36
N GLU A 231 20.46 25.99 14.40
CA GLU A 231 20.80 25.14 15.53
C GLU A 231 22.17 24.48 15.38
N GLY A 232 22.75 24.50 14.17
CA GLY A 232 24.03 23.88 13.85
C GLY A 232 24.02 22.34 13.89
N ILE A 233 22.85 21.71 13.71
CA ILE A 233 22.65 20.26 13.81
C ILE A 233 22.26 19.70 12.43
N VAL A 234 22.76 18.50 12.11
CA VAL A 234 22.36 17.78 10.89
C VAL A 234 20.88 17.42 10.98
N ARG A 235 20.10 17.77 9.94
CA ARG A 235 18.68 17.42 9.84
C ARG A 235 18.46 16.47 8.68
N ARG A 236 17.81 15.34 8.95
CA ARG A 236 17.35 14.38 7.94
C ARG A 236 15.83 14.40 7.90
N VAL A 237 15.28 14.45 6.69
CA VAL A 237 13.84 14.40 6.44
C VAL A 237 13.60 13.37 5.35
N ASP A 238 12.76 12.38 5.66
CA ASP A 238 12.55 11.22 4.80
C ASP A 238 11.38 11.41 3.82
N ASP A 239 10.61 12.49 3.96
CA ASP A 239 9.46 12.80 3.11
C ASP A 239 9.08 14.29 3.16
N GLU A 240 9.58 15.07 2.22
CA GLU A 240 9.26 16.49 2.02
C GLU A 240 8.86 16.74 0.55
N VAL A 241 8.26 17.90 0.25
CA VAL A 241 7.90 18.29 -1.11
C VAL A 241 8.75 19.47 -1.57
N PHE A 242 9.44 19.29 -2.70
CA PHE A 242 10.13 20.36 -3.40
C PHE A 242 9.37 20.70 -4.68
N TRP A 243 9.31 21.99 -5.01
CA TRP A 243 8.60 22.48 -6.20
C TRP A 243 9.55 22.63 -7.39
N ARG A 244 9.14 22.09 -8.54
CA ARG A 244 9.88 22.21 -9.79
C ARG A 244 9.58 23.54 -10.49
N SER A 245 10.43 23.90 -11.45
CA SER A 245 10.23 25.09 -12.29
C SER A 245 8.95 25.04 -13.13
N ASP A 246 8.44 23.83 -13.45
CA ASP A 246 7.16 23.61 -14.14
C ASP A 246 5.94 23.65 -13.20
N GLY A 247 6.16 23.94 -11.91
CA GLY A 247 5.12 24.01 -10.88
C GLY A 247 4.66 22.64 -10.36
N LYS A 248 5.27 21.52 -10.78
CA LYS A 248 4.92 20.20 -10.23
C LYS A 248 5.70 19.90 -8.94
N PRO A 249 5.04 19.36 -7.91
CA PRO A 249 5.73 18.90 -6.72
C PRO A 249 6.48 17.58 -6.97
N ILE A 250 7.66 17.45 -6.38
CA ILE A 250 8.37 16.17 -6.23
C ILE A 250 8.50 15.83 -4.75
N ARG A 251 8.39 14.54 -4.43
CA ARG A 251 8.61 14.01 -3.08
C ARG A 251 10.08 13.71 -2.93
N VAL A 252 10.73 14.25 -1.91
CA VAL A 252 12.16 14.10 -1.70
C VAL A 252 12.49 13.63 -0.30
N GLU A 253 13.57 12.87 -0.22
CA GLU A 253 14.29 12.55 1.01
C GLU A 253 15.57 13.37 1.00
N TYR A 254 15.86 14.15 2.05
CA TYR A 254 17.03 15.02 2.08
C TYR A 254 17.73 15.07 3.44
N THR A 255 19.02 15.42 3.39
CA THR A 255 19.85 15.69 4.55
C THR A 255 20.47 17.09 4.42
N SER A 256 20.28 17.94 5.42
CA SER A 256 20.91 19.26 5.54
C SER A 256 22.06 19.18 6.54
N THR A 257 23.28 19.47 6.06
CA THR A 257 24.53 19.43 6.85
C THR A 257 25.13 20.84 6.94
N PRO A 258 25.32 21.41 8.14
CA PRO A 258 25.88 22.76 8.29
C PRO A 258 27.37 22.80 7.93
N ILE A 259 27.78 23.81 7.17
CA ILE A 259 29.18 24.13 6.86
C ILE A 259 29.72 25.04 7.96
N ARG A 260 30.87 24.66 8.55
CA ARG A 260 31.51 25.41 9.64
C ARG A 260 32.88 25.90 9.21
N ASP A 261 33.16 27.17 9.48
CA ASP A 261 34.49 27.75 9.37
C ASP A 261 34.89 28.38 10.71
N HIS A 262 36.04 27.97 11.25
CA HIS A 262 36.53 28.39 12.57
C HIS A 262 35.49 28.33 13.73
N GLY A 263 34.55 27.38 13.67
CA GLY A 263 33.48 27.19 14.66
C GLY A 263 32.22 28.01 14.42
N LEU A 264 32.21 28.90 13.43
CA LEU A 264 31.05 29.65 12.97
C LEU A 264 30.34 28.90 11.83
N VAL A 265 29.01 28.82 11.88
CA VAL A 265 28.22 28.23 10.80
C VAL A 265 28.11 29.26 9.68
N ILE A 266 28.70 28.98 8.53
CA ILE A 266 28.74 29.89 7.37
C ILE A 266 27.71 29.52 6.29
N GLY A 267 27.05 28.37 6.43
CA GLY A 267 26.04 27.89 5.49
C GLY A 267 25.62 26.45 5.77
N ALA A 268 24.95 25.84 4.80
CA ALA A 268 24.60 24.43 4.82
C ALA A 268 24.68 23.81 3.41
N VAL A 269 25.05 22.53 3.34
CA VAL A 269 24.92 21.70 2.14
C VAL A 269 23.71 20.79 2.32
N ILE A 270 22.81 20.82 1.35
CA ILE A 270 21.63 19.96 1.30
C ILE A 270 21.88 18.92 0.21
N VAL A 271 21.72 17.65 0.57
CA VAL A 271 21.74 16.52 -0.35
C VAL A 271 20.36 15.90 -0.35
N PHE A 272 19.73 15.78 -1.52
CA PHE A 272 18.37 15.28 -1.66
C PHE A 272 18.22 14.28 -2.80
N ARG A 273 17.22 13.40 -2.67
CA ARG A 273 16.88 12.37 -3.63
C ARG A 273 15.39 12.43 -3.94
N ASP A 274 15.04 12.37 -5.22
CA ASP A 274 13.66 12.19 -5.66
C ASP A 274 13.19 10.76 -5.33
N ILE A 275 12.13 10.68 -4.52
CA ILE A 275 11.49 9.46 -4.06
C ILE A 275 10.02 9.38 -4.51
N THR A 276 9.61 10.23 -5.45
CA THR A 276 8.22 10.32 -5.94
C THR A 276 7.71 8.99 -6.46
N GLU A 277 8.45 8.34 -7.36
CA GLU A 277 8.07 7.04 -7.91
C GLU A 277 8.02 5.95 -6.82
N ARG A 278 8.97 5.97 -5.88
CA ARG A 278 9.02 5.04 -4.74
C ARG A 278 7.76 5.16 -3.88
N LYS A 279 7.36 6.39 -3.53
CA LYS A 279 6.17 6.66 -2.71
C LYS A 279 4.88 6.28 -3.42
N ILE A 280 4.75 6.61 -4.72
CA ILE A 280 3.58 6.21 -5.52
C ILE A 280 3.47 4.69 -5.60
N ALA A 281 4.60 3.99 -5.77
CA ALA A 281 4.61 2.53 -5.83
C ALA A 281 4.23 1.89 -4.47
N GLU A 282 4.72 2.44 -3.36
CA GLU A 282 4.39 2.01 -2.00
C GLU A 282 2.89 2.18 -1.70
N GLU A 283 2.32 3.34 -2.02
CA GLU A 283 0.88 3.62 -1.86
C GLU A 283 0.02 2.67 -2.70
N LYS A 284 0.40 2.42 -3.96
CA LYS A 284 -0.29 1.46 -4.85
C LYS A 284 -0.21 0.03 -4.31
N LEU A 285 0.94 -0.37 -3.79
CA LEU A 285 1.13 -1.70 -3.21
C LEU A 285 0.24 -1.90 -2.00
N HIS A 286 0.21 -0.92 -1.08
CA HIS A 286 -0.67 -0.98 0.10
C HIS A 286 -2.15 -1.05 -0.29
N ALA A 287 -2.59 -0.26 -1.27
CA ALA A 287 -3.96 -0.33 -1.76
C ALA A 287 -4.30 -1.70 -2.38
N ALA A 288 -3.38 -2.27 -3.18
CA ALA A 288 -3.58 -3.58 -3.79
C ALA A 288 -3.63 -4.72 -2.75
N LEU A 289 -2.76 -4.69 -1.73
CA LEU A 289 -2.76 -5.68 -0.65
C LEU A 289 -4.06 -5.62 0.15
N ALA A 290 -4.55 -4.43 0.49
CA ALA A 290 -5.82 -4.27 1.20
C ALA A 290 -7.01 -4.85 0.40
N GLU A 291 -7.01 -4.71 -0.93
CA GLU A 291 -8.05 -5.30 -1.77
C GLU A 291 -7.94 -6.82 -1.84
N VAL A 292 -6.72 -7.38 -1.92
CA VAL A 292 -6.50 -8.82 -1.89
C VAL A 292 -7.00 -9.43 -0.58
N ASP A 293 -6.69 -8.82 0.56
CA ASP A 293 -7.14 -9.31 1.87
C ASP A 293 -8.67 -9.31 1.97
N ARG A 294 -9.31 -8.24 1.50
CA ARG A 294 -10.78 -8.14 1.46
C ARG A 294 -11.41 -9.22 0.59
N LEU A 295 -10.86 -9.48 -0.59
CA LEU A 295 -11.35 -10.53 -1.49
C LEU A 295 -11.16 -11.93 -0.89
N ARG A 296 -10.04 -12.15 -0.19
CA ARG A 296 -9.76 -13.41 0.49
C ARG A 296 -10.76 -13.67 1.62
N GLU A 297 -11.02 -12.70 2.49
CA GLU A 297 -12.02 -12.84 3.56
C GLU A 297 -13.41 -13.16 3.00
N ARG A 298 -13.81 -12.49 1.91
CA ARG A 298 -15.08 -12.75 1.23
C ARG A 298 -15.14 -14.20 0.72
N LEU A 299 -14.09 -14.67 0.05
CA LEU A 299 -14.01 -16.05 -0.45
C LEU A 299 -14.04 -17.08 0.67
N GLU A 300 -13.37 -16.82 1.80
CA GLU A 300 -13.38 -17.73 2.95
C GLU A 300 -14.78 -17.83 3.58
N LEU A 301 -15.51 -16.71 3.70
CA LEU A 301 -16.89 -16.69 4.17
C LEU A 301 -17.85 -17.38 3.20
N GLU A 302 -17.71 -17.13 1.90
CA GLU A 302 -18.50 -17.80 0.86
C GLU A 302 -18.24 -19.32 0.89
N ASN A 303 -16.99 -19.76 1.01
CA ASN A 303 -16.67 -21.18 1.12
C ASN A 303 -17.26 -21.81 2.38
N ALA A 304 -17.14 -21.14 3.53
CA ALA A 304 -17.73 -21.64 4.79
C ALA A 304 -19.25 -21.80 4.67
N TYR A 305 -19.92 -20.82 4.08
CA TYR A 305 -21.36 -20.87 3.82
C TYR A 305 -21.74 -22.00 2.87
N LEU A 306 -21.04 -22.13 1.73
CA LEU A 306 -21.28 -23.20 0.77
C LEU A 306 -21.02 -24.59 1.36
N GLN A 307 -20.00 -24.75 2.20
CA GLN A 307 -19.74 -26.00 2.91
C GLN A 307 -20.86 -26.35 3.89
N GLU A 308 -21.38 -25.37 4.65
CA GLU A 308 -22.54 -25.55 5.53
C GLU A 308 -23.81 -25.90 4.72
N GLU A 309 -23.99 -25.28 3.56
CA GLU A 309 -25.09 -25.59 2.63
C GLU A 309 -24.96 -27.00 2.05
N ILE A 310 -23.78 -27.43 1.59
CA ILE A 310 -23.56 -28.79 1.08
C ILE A 310 -23.87 -29.84 2.15
N LEU A 311 -23.43 -29.61 3.40
CA LEU A 311 -23.70 -30.52 4.51
C LEU A 311 -25.20 -30.61 4.85
N SER A 312 -25.95 -29.51 4.69
CA SER A 312 -27.40 -29.48 4.92
C SER A 312 -28.24 -29.94 3.72
N THR A 313 -27.67 -29.90 2.50
CA THR A 313 -28.38 -30.16 1.23
C THR A 313 -28.02 -31.51 0.60
N ASN A 314 -27.52 -32.47 1.37
CA ASN A 314 -27.16 -33.82 0.89
C ASN A 314 -28.36 -34.67 0.37
N ASN A 315 -29.50 -34.02 0.11
CA ASN A 315 -30.72 -34.54 -0.46
C ASN A 315 -31.00 -33.82 -1.81
N HIS A 316 -30.33 -34.25 -2.88
CA HIS A 316 -30.60 -33.79 -4.25
C HIS A 316 -31.99 -34.25 -4.69
N HIS A 317 -32.99 -33.40 -4.54
CA HIS A 317 -34.34 -33.65 -5.05
C HIS A 317 -34.57 -32.83 -6.33
N GLU A 318 -34.71 -33.51 -7.46
CA GLU A 318 -35.25 -32.93 -8.69
C GLU A 318 -36.76 -32.62 -8.50
N ILE A 319 -37.30 -31.66 -9.26
CA ILE A 319 -38.74 -31.40 -9.28
C ILE A 319 -39.43 -32.57 -9.99
N ILE A 320 -40.26 -33.31 -9.27
CA ILE A 320 -40.95 -34.51 -9.77
C ILE A 320 -42.44 -34.22 -9.92
N GLY A 321 -42.94 -34.41 -11.14
CA GLY A 321 -44.36 -34.34 -11.44
C GLY A 321 -44.62 -34.32 -12.94
N GLN A 322 -45.80 -34.79 -13.33
CA GLN A 322 -46.30 -34.86 -14.70
C GLN A 322 -47.59 -34.05 -14.87
N SER A 323 -48.18 -33.55 -13.78
CA SER A 323 -49.39 -32.73 -13.84
C SER A 323 -49.17 -31.42 -14.58
N ASP A 324 -50.25 -30.89 -15.17
CA ASP A 324 -50.25 -29.58 -15.82
C ASP A 324 -49.80 -28.47 -14.87
N ALA A 325 -50.05 -28.60 -13.56
CA ALA A 325 -49.60 -27.65 -12.54
C ALA A 325 -48.06 -27.60 -12.45
N ILE A 326 -47.40 -28.76 -12.37
CA ILE A 326 -45.93 -28.82 -12.36
C ILE A 326 -45.35 -28.37 -13.70
N GLN A 327 -45.92 -28.81 -14.82
CA GLN A 327 -45.46 -28.41 -16.15
C GLN A 327 -45.63 -26.90 -16.38
N GLY A 328 -46.70 -26.30 -15.85
CA GLY A 328 -46.90 -24.85 -15.85
C GLY A 328 -45.82 -24.12 -15.05
N ALA A 329 -45.53 -24.58 -13.83
CA ALA A 329 -44.47 -24.01 -13.00
C ALA A 329 -43.09 -24.11 -13.66
N LEU A 330 -42.75 -25.25 -14.27
CA LEU A 330 -41.49 -25.43 -15.01
C LEU A 330 -41.36 -24.45 -16.19
N LYS A 331 -42.42 -24.27 -16.98
CA LYS A 331 -42.42 -23.25 -18.05
C LYS A 331 -42.26 -21.83 -17.50
N GLN A 332 -42.87 -21.51 -16.36
CA GLN A 332 -42.70 -20.22 -15.70
C GLN A 332 -41.26 -20.01 -15.22
N ILE A 333 -40.62 -21.06 -14.68
CA ILE A 333 -39.21 -21.05 -14.30
C ILE A 333 -38.34 -20.75 -15.52
N ASP A 334 -38.53 -21.45 -16.63
CA ASP A 334 -37.75 -21.25 -17.86
C ASP A 334 -37.87 -19.81 -18.41
N LEU A 335 -39.04 -19.20 -18.25
CA LEU A 335 -39.28 -17.81 -18.68
C LEU A 335 -38.60 -16.78 -17.77
N VAL A 336 -38.63 -16.97 -16.45
CA VAL A 336 -38.13 -15.97 -15.49
C VAL A 336 -36.67 -16.16 -15.13
N ALA A 337 -36.14 -17.38 -15.21
CA ALA A 337 -34.78 -17.70 -14.79
C ALA A 337 -33.70 -16.86 -15.51
N PRO A 338 -33.79 -16.56 -16.83
CA PRO A 338 -32.82 -15.70 -17.52
C PRO A 338 -32.88 -14.21 -17.15
N THR A 339 -33.89 -13.78 -16.38
CA THR A 339 -34.13 -12.37 -16.02
C THR A 339 -33.66 -12.06 -14.60
N ASP A 340 -33.42 -10.77 -14.30
CA ASP A 340 -33.17 -10.28 -12.94
C ASP A 340 -34.47 -9.94 -12.17
N ALA A 341 -35.64 -10.33 -12.68
CA ALA A 341 -36.92 -10.02 -12.03
C ALA A 341 -37.04 -10.73 -10.67
N ASN A 342 -37.63 -10.03 -9.70
CA ASN A 342 -38.00 -10.60 -8.41
C ASN A 342 -39.10 -11.64 -8.59
N VAL A 343 -38.91 -12.82 -8.01
CA VAL A 343 -39.88 -13.92 -8.07
C VAL A 343 -40.53 -14.10 -6.71
N LEU A 344 -41.86 -14.15 -6.66
CA LEU A 344 -42.62 -14.48 -5.47
C LEU A 344 -43.25 -15.87 -5.63
N ILE A 345 -42.82 -16.82 -4.81
CA ILE A 345 -43.31 -18.19 -4.79
C ILE A 345 -44.36 -18.33 -3.69
N THR A 346 -45.61 -18.56 -4.06
CA THR A 346 -46.71 -18.75 -3.09
C THR A 346 -47.11 -20.22 -3.01
N GLY A 347 -47.53 -20.67 -1.84
CA GLY A 347 -48.11 -22.00 -1.68
C GLY A 347 -47.95 -22.54 -0.27
N GLU A 348 -48.75 -23.55 0.05
CA GLU A 348 -48.78 -24.16 1.38
C GLU A 348 -47.43 -24.73 1.81
N SER A 349 -47.26 -24.97 3.11
CA SER A 349 -46.07 -25.63 3.62
C SER A 349 -45.96 -27.06 3.05
N GLY A 350 -44.74 -27.47 2.71
CA GLY A 350 -44.47 -28.80 2.16
C GLY A 350 -44.80 -28.98 0.66
N THR A 351 -45.11 -27.92 -0.09
CA THR A 351 -45.40 -28.00 -1.54
C THR A 351 -44.17 -28.07 -2.45
N GLY A 352 -42.98 -27.74 -1.92
CA GLY A 352 -41.72 -27.75 -2.67
C GLY A 352 -41.21 -26.38 -3.13
N LYS A 353 -41.63 -25.26 -2.50
CA LYS A 353 -41.22 -23.89 -2.86
C LYS A 353 -39.71 -23.71 -2.98
N GLU A 354 -38.95 -24.32 -2.07
CA GLU A 354 -37.48 -24.29 -2.08
C GLU A 354 -36.88 -24.94 -3.34
N LEU A 355 -37.46 -26.04 -3.83
CA LEU A 355 -37.00 -26.70 -5.05
C LEU A 355 -37.22 -25.82 -6.27
N ILE A 356 -38.33 -25.08 -6.30
CA ILE A 356 -38.62 -24.10 -7.34
C ILE A 356 -37.61 -22.94 -7.28
N ALA A 357 -37.32 -22.40 -6.09
CA ALA A 357 -36.31 -21.35 -5.93
C ALA A 357 -34.93 -21.80 -6.43
N ARG A 358 -34.53 -23.02 -6.08
CA ARG A 358 -33.27 -23.62 -6.55
C ARG A 358 -33.26 -23.82 -8.07
N ALA A 359 -34.35 -24.31 -8.65
CA ALA A 359 -34.48 -24.48 -10.09
C ALA A 359 -34.38 -23.15 -10.85
N ILE A 360 -35.00 -22.07 -10.34
CA ILE A 360 -34.88 -20.72 -10.91
C ILE A 360 -33.42 -20.26 -10.90
N HIS A 361 -32.73 -20.43 -9.78
CA HIS A 361 -31.33 -20.05 -9.67
C HIS A 361 -30.43 -20.84 -10.63
N GLN A 362 -30.61 -22.17 -10.69
CA GLN A 362 -29.84 -23.06 -11.57
C GLN A 362 -30.06 -22.78 -13.06
N ALA A 363 -31.27 -22.38 -13.46
CA ALA A 363 -31.59 -22.00 -14.83
C ALA A 363 -31.22 -20.54 -15.17
N SER A 364 -30.60 -19.80 -14.24
CA SER A 364 -30.29 -18.38 -14.41
C SER A 364 -28.87 -18.09 -14.91
N ALA A 365 -28.66 -16.85 -15.33
CA ALA A 365 -27.33 -16.31 -15.64
C ALA A 365 -26.40 -16.22 -14.43
N ARG A 366 -26.90 -16.44 -13.20
CA ARG A 366 -26.13 -16.43 -11.94
C ARG A 366 -25.96 -17.83 -11.34
N SER A 367 -26.13 -18.88 -12.14
CA SER A 367 -26.09 -20.29 -11.69
C SER A 367 -24.70 -20.74 -11.21
N ASP A 368 -23.64 -20.03 -11.60
CA ASP A 368 -22.27 -20.20 -11.13
C ASP A 368 -21.95 -19.41 -9.84
N ARG A 369 -22.89 -18.56 -9.40
CA ARG A 369 -22.77 -17.73 -8.18
C ARG A 369 -23.51 -18.37 -7.01
N VAL A 370 -23.27 -17.85 -5.81
CA VAL A 370 -23.90 -18.35 -4.58
C VAL A 370 -25.42 -18.10 -4.56
N LEU A 371 -26.16 -19.10 -4.08
CA LEU A 371 -27.56 -18.99 -3.67
C LEU A 371 -27.62 -18.87 -2.15
N VAL A 372 -27.71 -17.64 -1.63
CA VAL A 372 -27.85 -17.44 -0.18
C VAL A 372 -29.29 -17.68 0.22
N ARG A 373 -29.53 -18.71 1.00
CA ARG A 373 -30.83 -19.08 1.54
C ARG A 373 -31.01 -18.56 2.97
N VAL A 374 -32.18 -18.01 3.23
CA VAL A 374 -32.57 -17.47 4.53
C VAL A 374 -33.99 -17.92 4.84
N ASN A 375 -34.15 -18.68 5.93
CA ASN A 375 -35.47 -18.98 6.47
C ASN A 375 -35.83 -17.90 7.49
N CYS A 376 -36.74 -16.98 7.13
CA CYS A 376 -37.13 -15.86 7.97
C CYS A 376 -37.81 -16.33 9.28
N ALA A 377 -38.52 -17.46 9.26
CA ALA A 377 -39.20 -17.99 10.44
C ALA A 377 -38.23 -18.56 11.51
N ALA A 378 -37.00 -18.90 11.11
CA ALA A 378 -36.00 -19.46 12.02
C ALA A 378 -35.19 -18.39 12.76
N ILE A 379 -35.28 -17.12 12.34
CA ILE A 379 -34.47 -16.03 12.87
C ILE A 379 -35.23 -15.31 13.99
N PRO A 380 -34.67 -15.20 15.20
CA PRO A 380 -35.26 -14.39 16.26
C PRO A 380 -35.42 -12.93 15.83
N HIS A 381 -36.55 -12.30 16.18
CA HIS A 381 -36.86 -10.92 15.77
C HIS A 381 -35.73 -9.93 16.08
N GLU A 382 -35.09 -10.06 17.24
CA GLU A 382 -33.98 -9.19 17.69
C GLU A 382 -32.71 -9.33 16.85
N LEU A 383 -32.48 -10.50 16.25
CA LEU A 383 -31.28 -10.80 15.45
C LEU A 383 -31.53 -10.61 13.95
N PHE A 384 -32.77 -10.34 13.55
CA PHE A 384 -33.18 -10.29 12.14
C PHE A 384 -32.40 -9.24 11.36
N GLU A 385 -32.29 -8.03 11.91
CA GLU A 385 -31.53 -6.95 11.26
C GLU A 385 -30.04 -7.31 11.12
N SER A 386 -29.47 -7.92 12.17
CA SER A 386 -28.06 -8.30 12.24
C SER A 386 -27.70 -9.43 11.27
N GLU A 387 -28.59 -10.41 11.09
CA GLU A 387 -28.41 -11.47 10.10
C GLU A 387 -28.46 -10.91 8.67
N PHE A 388 -29.46 -10.08 8.35
CA PHE A 388 -29.67 -9.59 6.98
C PHE A 388 -28.63 -8.56 6.55
N PHE A 389 -28.35 -7.57 7.39
CA PHE A 389 -27.51 -6.42 7.04
C PHE A 389 -26.11 -6.48 7.66
N GLY A 390 -25.86 -7.37 8.62
CA GLY A 390 -24.57 -7.43 9.30
C GLY A 390 -24.37 -6.31 10.32
N HIS A 391 -23.28 -6.39 11.08
CA HIS A 391 -22.95 -5.40 12.10
C HIS A 391 -21.44 -5.21 12.23
N VAL A 392 -21.04 -4.04 12.71
CA VAL A 392 -19.67 -3.79 13.18
C VAL A 392 -19.57 -4.11 14.67
N ARG A 393 -18.36 -4.41 15.14
CA ARG A 393 -18.07 -4.64 16.56
C ARG A 393 -18.55 -3.45 17.39
N GLY A 394 -19.26 -3.73 18.48
CA GLY A 394 -19.79 -2.71 19.39
C GLY A 394 -21.12 -2.08 18.98
N ALA A 395 -21.74 -2.52 17.88
CA ALA A 395 -23.03 -1.97 17.42
C ALA A 395 -24.20 -2.20 18.40
N PHE A 396 -24.17 -3.29 19.17
CA PHE A 396 -25.14 -3.59 20.23
C PHE A 396 -24.51 -4.49 21.30
N THR A 397 -25.22 -4.70 22.43
CA THR A 397 -24.79 -5.59 23.51
C THR A 397 -24.70 -7.04 23.01
N GLY A 398 -23.48 -7.53 22.78
CA GLY A 398 -23.23 -8.86 22.20
C GLY A 398 -22.49 -8.84 20.86
N ALA A 399 -22.31 -7.68 20.23
CA ALA A 399 -21.51 -7.50 19.02
C ALA A 399 -20.00 -7.55 19.32
N VAL A 400 -19.48 -8.73 19.66
CA VAL A 400 -18.07 -8.94 20.05
C VAL A 400 -17.12 -8.82 18.85
N ARG A 401 -17.59 -9.12 17.65
CA ARG A 401 -16.86 -9.08 16.38
C ARG A 401 -17.73 -8.54 15.27
N ASP A 402 -17.11 -8.11 14.18
CA ASP A 402 -17.81 -7.76 12.95
C ASP A 402 -18.46 -9.00 12.35
N ARG A 403 -19.63 -8.81 11.73
CA ARG A 403 -20.36 -9.88 11.03
C ARG A 403 -20.90 -9.37 9.71
N VAL A 404 -20.61 -10.14 8.66
CA VAL A 404 -21.15 -9.91 7.31
C VAL A 404 -22.62 -10.37 7.26
N GLY A 405 -23.48 -9.54 6.66
CA GLY A 405 -24.91 -9.84 6.50
C GLY A 405 -25.21 -10.70 5.27
N ARG A 406 -26.42 -11.28 5.22
CA ARG A 406 -26.88 -12.11 4.08
C ARG A 406 -26.92 -11.36 2.75
N PHE A 407 -27.23 -10.06 2.75
CA PHE A 407 -27.21 -9.27 1.52
C PHE A 407 -25.81 -9.11 0.92
N GLU A 408 -24.80 -8.93 1.78
CA GLU A 408 -23.41 -8.80 1.34
C GLU A 408 -22.83 -10.15 0.90
N LEU A 409 -23.22 -11.25 1.55
CA LEU A 409 -22.89 -12.60 1.10
C LEU A 409 -23.53 -12.94 -0.25
N ALA A 410 -24.72 -12.40 -0.53
CA ALA A 410 -25.45 -12.66 -1.77
C ALA A 410 -25.07 -11.70 -2.91
N ASP A 411 -24.12 -10.80 -2.70
CA ASP A 411 -23.72 -9.80 -3.69
C ASP A 411 -23.18 -10.47 -4.97
N GLY A 412 -23.71 -10.09 -6.13
CA GLY A 412 -23.47 -10.74 -7.42
C GLY A 412 -24.20 -12.08 -7.59
N GLY A 413 -24.83 -12.62 -6.56
CA GLY A 413 -25.53 -13.91 -6.54
C GLY A 413 -27.05 -13.79 -6.45
N THR A 414 -27.69 -14.78 -5.82
CA THR A 414 -29.15 -14.82 -5.59
C THR A 414 -29.44 -14.97 -4.10
N LEU A 415 -30.40 -14.20 -3.59
CA LEU A 415 -30.90 -14.32 -2.21
C LEU A 415 -32.30 -14.93 -2.23
N PHE A 416 -32.43 -16.09 -1.59
CA PHE A 416 -33.70 -16.78 -1.39
C PHE A 416 -34.23 -16.53 0.03
N LEU A 417 -35.35 -15.84 0.12
CA LEU A 417 -36.06 -15.57 1.37
C LEU A 417 -37.25 -16.51 1.51
N ASP A 418 -37.11 -17.56 2.33
CA ASP A 418 -38.22 -18.43 2.69
C ASP A 418 -39.03 -17.83 3.84
N GLU A 419 -40.34 -18.00 3.78
CA GLU A 419 -41.33 -17.41 4.69
C GLU A 419 -41.19 -15.88 4.84
N VAL A 420 -41.10 -15.15 3.73
CA VAL A 420 -40.99 -13.67 3.69
C VAL A 420 -42.12 -12.93 4.44
N GLY A 421 -43.26 -13.60 4.66
CA GLY A 421 -44.37 -13.08 5.46
C GLY A 421 -44.07 -12.98 6.97
N GLU A 422 -43.00 -13.60 7.46
CA GLU A 422 -42.58 -13.53 8.87
C GLU A 422 -41.65 -12.34 9.17
N ILE A 423 -41.29 -11.54 8.14
CA ILE A 423 -40.40 -10.38 8.34
C ILE A 423 -41.09 -9.32 9.21
N PRO A 424 -40.46 -8.88 10.31
CA PRO A 424 -41.01 -7.83 11.17
C PRO A 424 -41.32 -6.54 10.37
N LEU A 425 -42.48 -5.93 10.63
CA LEU A 425 -42.98 -4.76 9.90
C LEU A 425 -41.97 -3.60 9.85
N GLU A 426 -41.23 -3.40 10.94
CA GLU A 426 -40.22 -2.35 11.07
C GLU A 426 -39.04 -2.54 10.10
N LEU A 427 -38.69 -3.79 9.79
CA LEU A 427 -37.56 -4.14 8.91
C LEU A 427 -37.96 -4.20 7.43
N GLN A 428 -39.26 -4.32 7.13
CA GLN A 428 -39.77 -4.33 5.76
C GLN A 428 -39.41 -3.05 4.99
N GLY A 429 -39.36 -1.90 5.67
CA GLY A 429 -38.93 -0.63 5.06
C GLY A 429 -37.44 -0.62 4.68
N LYS A 430 -36.58 -1.22 5.51
CA LYS A 430 -35.14 -1.34 5.23
C LYS A 430 -34.89 -2.32 4.08
N LEU A 431 -35.59 -3.46 4.09
CA LEU A 431 -35.59 -4.41 2.98
C LEU A 431 -36.00 -3.75 1.66
N LEU A 432 -37.09 -2.98 1.66
CA LEU A 432 -37.55 -2.26 0.47
C LEU A 432 -36.46 -1.33 -0.10
N ARG A 433 -35.77 -0.57 0.74
CA ARG A 433 -34.66 0.31 0.31
C ARG A 433 -33.55 -0.47 -0.38
N VAL A 434 -33.13 -1.60 0.18
CA VAL A 434 -32.10 -2.45 -0.44
C VAL A 434 -32.57 -2.97 -1.81
N LEU A 435 -33.84 -3.34 -1.93
CA LEU A 435 -34.41 -3.84 -3.19
C LEU A 435 -34.63 -2.74 -4.24
N GLN A 436 -34.72 -1.48 -3.85
CA GLN A 436 -34.92 -0.34 -4.75
C GLN A 436 -33.59 0.29 -5.15
N ASP A 437 -32.78 0.64 -4.15
CA ASP A 437 -31.57 1.45 -4.33
C ASP A 437 -30.31 0.58 -4.49
N GLN A 438 -30.42 -0.73 -4.25
CA GLN A 438 -29.27 -1.64 -4.22
C GLN A 438 -28.20 -1.19 -3.21
N LYS A 439 -28.62 -0.51 -2.15
CA LYS A 439 -27.77 0.11 -1.14
C LYS A 439 -28.24 -0.24 0.26
N PHE A 440 -27.30 -0.48 1.18
CA PHE A 440 -27.61 -0.73 2.59
C PHE A 440 -26.46 -0.29 3.51
N GLU A 441 -26.75 -0.21 4.80
CA GLU A 441 -25.78 0.11 5.86
C GLU A 441 -25.79 -1.01 6.90
N ARG A 442 -24.60 -1.38 7.39
CA ARG A 442 -24.46 -2.31 8.51
C ARG A 442 -24.91 -1.63 9.80
N ILE A 443 -25.36 -2.43 10.77
CA ILE A 443 -25.72 -1.88 12.09
C ILE A 443 -24.47 -1.29 12.74
N GLY A 444 -24.54 -0.02 13.14
CA GLY A 444 -23.43 0.72 13.76
C GLY A 444 -22.42 1.31 12.77
N GLU A 445 -22.67 1.25 11.46
CA GLU A 445 -21.81 1.81 10.40
C GLU A 445 -22.61 2.84 9.58
N GLU A 446 -22.10 4.07 9.41
CA GLU A 446 -22.72 5.09 8.53
C GLU A 446 -22.29 4.94 7.06
N ARG A 447 -21.44 3.96 6.76
CA ARG A 447 -20.94 3.71 5.41
C ARG A 447 -22.00 2.96 4.60
N THR A 448 -22.54 3.63 3.60
CA THR A 448 -23.41 2.98 2.60
C THR A 448 -22.61 2.00 1.73
N ARG A 449 -23.16 0.81 1.53
CA ARG A 449 -22.61 -0.27 0.69
C ARG A 449 -23.56 -0.55 -0.47
N GLU A 450 -23.01 -0.73 -1.67
CA GLU A 450 -23.76 -1.13 -2.87
C GLU A 450 -23.72 -2.65 -3.04
N VAL A 451 -24.85 -3.26 -3.43
CA VAL A 451 -24.99 -4.71 -3.65
C VAL A 451 -25.87 -5.02 -4.85
N ASN A 452 -25.45 -5.97 -5.67
CA ASN A 452 -26.24 -6.47 -6.80
C ASN A 452 -26.80 -7.86 -6.51
N VAL A 453 -27.98 -7.94 -5.92
CA VAL A 453 -28.61 -9.21 -5.51
C VAL A 453 -29.89 -9.45 -6.29
N ARG A 454 -30.03 -10.67 -6.85
CA ARG A 454 -31.32 -11.15 -7.37
C ARG A 454 -32.14 -11.73 -6.24
N LEU A 455 -33.40 -11.35 -6.11
CA LEU A 455 -34.28 -11.84 -5.04
C LEU A 455 -35.26 -12.90 -5.52
N ILE A 456 -35.35 -13.99 -4.75
CA ILE A 456 -36.45 -14.96 -4.82
C ILE A 456 -37.08 -15.00 -3.43
N ALA A 457 -38.38 -14.75 -3.31
CA ALA A 457 -39.10 -14.81 -2.05
C ALA A 457 -40.13 -15.93 -2.07
N ALA A 458 -40.35 -16.60 -0.95
CA ALA A 458 -41.38 -17.62 -0.79
C ALA A 458 -42.24 -17.35 0.45
N THR A 459 -43.51 -17.74 0.39
CA THR A 459 -44.43 -17.62 1.53
C THR A 459 -45.58 -18.64 1.43
N ASN A 460 -46.08 -19.05 2.59
CA ASN A 460 -47.32 -19.79 2.77
C ASN A 460 -48.52 -18.91 3.16
N ARG A 461 -48.28 -17.64 3.53
CA ARG A 461 -49.33 -16.67 3.88
C ARG A 461 -49.83 -15.95 2.64
N ASP A 462 -51.10 -15.54 2.66
CA ASP A 462 -51.64 -14.62 1.66
C ASP A 462 -51.18 -13.18 1.97
N LEU A 463 -50.13 -12.74 1.28
CA LEU A 463 -49.58 -11.40 1.50
C LEU A 463 -50.59 -10.28 1.20
N LYS A 464 -51.58 -10.50 0.32
CA LYS A 464 -52.61 -9.48 0.06
C LYS A 464 -53.48 -9.28 1.31
N GLU A 465 -53.78 -10.35 2.02
CA GLU A 465 -54.50 -10.29 3.29
C GLU A 465 -53.63 -9.68 4.40
N GLU A 466 -52.34 -10.05 4.47
CA GLU A 466 -51.41 -9.45 5.43
C GLU A 466 -51.25 -7.93 5.23
N VAL A 467 -51.27 -7.45 3.98
CA VAL A 467 -51.31 -6.02 3.65
C VAL A 467 -52.62 -5.39 4.13
N ARG A 468 -53.77 -6.03 3.87
CA ARG A 468 -55.08 -5.54 4.31
C ARG A 468 -55.19 -5.45 5.84
N GLN A 469 -54.50 -6.34 6.54
CA GLN A 469 -54.44 -6.38 8.01
C GLN A 469 -53.30 -5.51 8.60
N GLY A 470 -52.56 -4.78 7.76
CA GLY A 470 -51.50 -3.85 8.19
C GLY A 470 -50.23 -4.52 8.73
N ARG A 471 -50.06 -5.83 8.54
CA ARG A 471 -48.87 -6.59 8.98
C ARG A 471 -47.79 -6.69 7.91
N PHE A 472 -48.12 -6.35 6.68
CA PHE A 472 -47.17 -6.30 5.57
C PHE A 472 -47.34 -5.00 4.80
N ARG A 473 -46.23 -4.39 4.36
CA ARG A 473 -46.28 -3.14 3.61
C ARG A 473 -46.69 -3.39 2.15
N GLU A 474 -47.60 -2.56 1.66
CA GLU A 474 -48.10 -2.63 0.29
C GLU A 474 -47.00 -2.38 -0.76
N ASP A 475 -46.11 -1.41 -0.49
CA ASP A 475 -44.98 -1.07 -1.37
C ASP A 475 -43.99 -2.24 -1.55
N LEU A 476 -43.64 -2.92 -0.45
CA LEU A 476 -42.81 -4.11 -0.48
C LEU A 476 -43.51 -5.26 -1.21
N TYR A 477 -44.81 -5.46 -0.98
CA TYR A 477 -45.57 -6.51 -1.67
C TYR A 477 -45.48 -6.34 -3.20
N PHE A 478 -45.70 -5.13 -3.71
CA PHE A 478 -45.58 -4.89 -5.16
C PHE A 478 -44.16 -5.06 -5.69
N ARG A 479 -43.13 -4.75 -4.89
CA ARG A 479 -41.72 -4.94 -5.27
C ARG A 479 -41.31 -6.41 -5.29
N LEU A 480 -41.90 -7.25 -4.44
CA LEU A 480 -41.68 -8.70 -4.41
C LEU A 480 -42.49 -9.43 -5.48
N ASN A 481 -43.75 -9.05 -5.66
CA ASN A 481 -44.71 -9.70 -6.55
C ASN A 481 -44.59 -9.26 -8.02
N VAL A 482 -43.35 -9.19 -8.53
CA VAL A 482 -43.10 -8.85 -9.95
C VAL A 482 -43.41 -10.05 -10.84
N PHE A 483 -42.96 -11.25 -10.46
CA PHE A 483 -43.26 -12.49 -11.16
C PHE A 483 -43.76 -13.56 -10.16
N PRO A 484 -45.09 -13.76 -10.02
CA PRO A 484 -45.63 -14.76 -9.12
C PRO A 484 -45.58 -16.18 -9.71
N ILE A 485 -45.17 -17.15 -8.90
CA ILE A 485 -45.24 -18.59 -9.20
C ILE A 485 -46.02 -19.28 -8.08
N GLU A 486 -47.12 -19.93 -8.43
CA GLU A 486 -48.00 -20.60 -7.46
C GLU A 486 -47.68 -22.10 -7.38
N CYS A 487 -47.36 -22.58 -6.18
CA CYS A 487 -47.14 -23.98 -5.87
C CYS A 487 -48.46 -24.62 -5.43
N ARG A 488 -49.12 -25.29 -6.37
CA ARG A 488 -50.38 -26.00 -6.12
C ARG A 488 -50.20 -27.08 -5.03
N PRO A 489 -51.13 -27.18 -4.07
CA PRO A 489 -51.08 -28.22 -3.06
C PRO A 489 -51.27 -29.61 -3.66
N LEU A 490 -50.76 -30.63 -3.00
CA LEU A 490 -50.67 -32.00 -3.52
C LEU A 490 -52.05 -32.60 -3.85
N ARG A 491 -53.10 -32.21 -3.11
CA ARG A 491 -54.50 -32.58 -3.36
C ARG A 491 -55.07 -32.11 -4.71
N GLU A 492 -54.52 -31.01 -5.26
CA GLU A 492 -54.91 -30.45 -6.56
C GLU A 492 -54.11 -31.07 -7.72
N ARG A 493 -53.10 -31.89 -7.43
CA ARG A 493 -52.24 -32.59 -8.41
C ARG A 493 -52.09 -34.09 -8.11
N PRO A 494 -53.20 -34.86 -8.07
CA PRO A 494 -53.15 -36.27 -7.65
C PRO A 494 -52.36 -37.19 -8.59
N ASP A 495 -52.15 -36.78 -9.84
CA ASP A 495 -51.35 -37.52 -10.82
C ASP A 495 -49.84 -37.49 -10.50
N ASP A 496 -49.40 -36.55 -9.66
CA ASP A 496 -48.01 -36.45 -9.20
C ASP A 496 -47.73 -37.33 -7.97
N ILE A 497 -48.76 -37.78 -7.26
CA ILE A 497 -48.61 -38.60 -6.05
C ILE A 497 -47.90 -39.95 -6.36
N PRO A 498 -48.28 -40.72 -7.39
CA PRO A 498 -47.58 -41.97 -7.71
C PRO A 498 -46.08 -41.83 -8.02
N PRO A 499 -45.64 -40.90 -8.91
CA PRO A 499 -44.20 -40.73 -9.17
C PRO A 499 -43.45 -40.18 -7.95
N LEU A 500 -44.03 -39.25 -7.18
CA LEU A 500 -43.44 -38.76 -5.93
C LEU A 500 -43.26 -39.90 -4.92
N ALA A 501 -44.31 -40.72 -4.72
CA ALA A 501 -44.26 -41.81 -3.77
C ALA A 501 -43.21 -42.86 -4.12
N SER A 502 -43.09 -43.16 -5.42
CA SER A 502 -42.08 -44.10 -5.93
C SER A 502 -40.66 -43.55 -5.76
N HIS A 503 -40.48 -42.24 -5.93
CA HIS A 503 -39.20 -41.57 -5.72
C HIS A 503 -38.79 -41.57 -4.25
N PHE A 504 -39.66 -41.12 -3.35
CA PHE A 504 -39.39 -41.11 -1.91
C PHE A 504 -39.06 -42.51 -1.42
N LEU A 505 -39.86 -43.52 -1.80
CA LEU A 505 -39.60 -44.90 -1.42
C LEU A 505 -38.21 -45.38 -1.87
N ARG A 506 -37.81 -45.05 -3.11
CA ARG A 506 -36.49 -45.41 -3.63
C ARG A 506 -35.37 -44.77 -2.82
N ASN A 507 -35.44 -43.46 -2.56
CA ASN A 507 -34.42 -42.73 -1.82
C ASN A 507 -34.31 -43.21 -0.37
N ILE A 508 -35.46 -43.44 0.28
CA ILE A 508 -35.52 -43.94 1.65
C ILE A 508 -34.94 -45.35 1.74
N CYS A 509 -35.28 -46.24 0.81
CA CYS A 509 -34.73 -47.59 0.78
C CYS A 509 -33.21 -47.61 0.56
N GLN A 510 -32.70 -46.75 -0.31
CA GLN A 510 -31.24 -46.57 -0.51
C GLN A 510 -30.57 -46.05 0.76
N ARG A 511 -31.14 -45.04 1.42
CA ARG A 511 -30.59 -44.46 2.65
C ARG A 511 -30.60 -45.44 3.83
N LEU A 512 -31.66 -46.23 3.97
CA LEU A 512 -31.81 -47.23 5.04
C LEU A 512 -31.15 -48.57 4.71
N ASN A 513 -30.60 -48.73 3.50
CA ASN A 513 -30.02 -49.97 2.99
C ASN A 513 -30.99 -51.18 3.11
N ILE A 514 -32.25 -50.97 2.72
CA ILE A 514 -33.31 -51.99 2.73
C ILE A 514 -33.79 -52.31 1.31
N ALA A 515 -34.26 -53.54 1.09
CA ALA A 515 -34.81 -53.94 -0.20
C ALA A 515 -36.07 -53.10 -0.53
N GLN A 516 -36.15 -52.58 -1.75
CA GLN A 516 -37.25 -51.70 -2.15
C GLN A 516 -38.57 -52.49 -2.31
N PRO A 517 -39.62 -52.20 -1.51
CA PRO A 517 -40.94 -52.77 -1.69
C PRO A 517 -41.62 -52.25 -2.97
N THR A 518 -42.56 -53.00 -3.52
CA THR A 518 -43.35 -52.54 -4.67
C THR A 518 -44.66 -51.90 -4.21
N LEU A 519 -44.97 -50.70 -4.70
CA LEU A 519 -46.26 -50.06 -4.49
C LEU A 519 -47.35 -50.77 -5.31
N THR A 520 -48.33 -51.35 -4.63
CA THR A 520 -49.50 -51.96 -5.27
C THR A 520 -50.46 -50.89 -5.79
N LYS A 521 -51.27 -51.24 -6.80
CA LYS A 521 -52.31 -50.34 -7.33
C LYS A 521 -53.31 -49.87 -6.27
N GLY A 522 -53.61 -50.71 -5.28
CA GLY A 522 -54.50 -50.37 -4.17
C GLY A 522 -53.88 -49.27 -3.28
N GLN A 523 -52.62 -49.45 -2.90
CA GLN A 523 -51.87 -48.45 -2.13
C GLN A 523 -51.75 -47.11 -2.86
N VAL A 524 -51.48 -47.13 -4.16
CA VAL A 524 -51.43 -45.89 -4.97
C VAL A 524 -52.77 -45.16 -4.92
N ARG A 525 -53.90 -45.87 -5.07
CA ARG A 525 -55.24 -45.27 -4.94
C ARG A 525 -55.49 -44.69 -3.56
N THR A 526 -55.07 -45.38 -2.50
CA THR A 526 -55.17 -44.88 -1.12
C THR A 526 -54.41 -43.57 -0.97
N LEU A 527 -53.16 -43.50 -1.46
CA LEU A 527 -52.35 -42.28 -1.43
C LEU A 527 -52.99 -41.15 -2.27
N GLN A 528 -53.57 -41.45 -3.43
CA GLN A 528 -54.21 -40.45 -4.31
C GLN A 528 -55.52 -39.87 -3.77
N ASN A 529 -56.18 -40.58 -2.83
CA ASN A 529 -57.47 -40.17 -2.26
C ASN A 529 -57.33 -39.39 -0.95
N TYR A 530 -56.12 -39.33 -0.38
CA TYR A 530 -55.86 -38.57 0.83
C TYR A 530 -55.64 -37.07 0.53
N GLY A 531 -56.05 -36.20 1.46
CA GLY A 531 -56.03 -34.75 1.29
C GLY A 531 -54.66 -34.08 1.45
N TRP A 532 -53.67 -34.78 2.02
CA TRP A 532 -52.29 -34.31 2.22
C TRP A 532 -52.18 -32.87 2.78
N PRO A 533 -52.70 -32.57 3.98
CA PRO A 533 -52.57 -31.24 4.60
C PRO A 533 -51.12 -30.78 4.78
N GLY A 534 -50.14 -31.69 4.92
CA GLY A 534 -48.72 -31.38 4.94
C GLY A 534 -48.01 -31.56 3.59
N ASN A 535 -48.78 -31.71 2.50
CA ASN A 535 -48.32 -31.81 1.12
C ASN A 535 -47.23 -32.89 0.93
N ALA A 536 -46.19 -32.62 0.14
CA ALA A 536 -45.15 -33.60 -0.20
C ALA A 536 -44.32 -34.00 1.04
N ARG A 537 -44.16 -33.09 2.02
CA ARG A 537 -43.43 -33.38 3.27
C ARG A 537 -44.16 -34.43 4.12
N GLU A 538 -45.48 -34.36 4.18
CA GLU A 538 -46.28 -35.40 4.85
C GLU A 538 -46.25 -36.72 4.08
N LEU A 539 -46.35 -36.67 2.74
CA LEU A 539 -46.23 -37.87 1.89
C LEU A 539 -44.89 -38.58 2.12
N GLU A 540 -43.78 -37.85 2.13
CA GLU A 540 -42.45 -38.37 2.42
C GLU A 540 -42.39 -39.04 3.80
N ASN A 541 -42.86 -38.36 4.85
CA ASN A 541 -42.88 -38.90 6.21
C ASN A 541 -43.74 -40.16 6.34
N VAL A 542 -44.88 -40.21 5.67
CA VAL A 542 -45.78 -41.38 5.66
C VAL A 542 -45.12 -42.56 4.94
N ILE A 543 -44.44 -42.31 3.81
CA ILE A 543 -43.71 -43.35 3.08
C ILE A 543 -42.50 -43.84 3.87
N GLU A 544 -41.76 -42.94 4.52
CA GLU A 544 -40.63 -43.31 5.38
C GLU A 544 -41.08 -44.22 6.52
N ARG A 545 -42.15 -43.83 7.22
CA ARG A 545 -42.74 -44.65 8.27
C ARG A 545 -43.19 -46.01 7.73
N ALA A 546 -43.86 -46.03 6.58
CA ALA A 546 -44.30 -47.27 5.95
C ALA A 546 -43.13 -48.18 5.55
N ALA A 547 -42.00 -47.61 5.09
CA ALA A 547 -40.80 -48.34 4.74
C ALA A 547 -40.07 -48.91 5.97
N ILE A 548 -40.02 -48.16 7.08
CA ILE A 548 -39.43 -48.62 8.35
C ILE A 548 -40.26 -49.75 8.97
N LEU A 549 -41.59 -49.66 8.90
CA LEU A 549 -42.51 -50.66 9.43
C LEU A 549 -42.76 -51.84 8.49
N ALA A 550 -42.15 -51.84 7.29
CA ALA A 550 -42.37 -52.87 6.30
C ALA A 550 -41.77 -54.21 6.78
N HIS A 551 -42.63 -55.18 7.06
CA HIS A 551 -42.26 -56.59 7.21
C HIS A 551 -42.65 -57.35 5.93
N ASP A 552 -41.76 -58.25 5.46
CA ASP A 552 -41.95 -59.07 4.25
C ASP A 552 -42.26 -58.29 2.97
N GLY A 553 -41.76 -57.06 2.84
CA GLY A 553 -41.94 -56.23 1.64
C GLY A 553 -43.35 -55.69 1.43
N LYS A 554 -44.22 -55.73 2.46
CA LYS A 554 -45.56 -55.11 2.41
C LYS A 554 -45.55 -53.75 3.10
N LEU A 555 -45.87 -52.71 2.35
CA LEU A 555 -46.06 -51.36 2.88
C LEU A 555 -47.45 -51.22 3.51
N HIS A 556 -47.53 -50.71 4.73
CA HIS A 556 -48.78 -50.32 5.37
C HIS A 556 -48.80 -48.81 5.57
N PHE A 557 -49.80 -48.13 5.01
CA PHE A 557 -49.97 -46.70 5.17
C PHE A 557 -51.00 -46.44 6.27
N ASP A 558 -50.53 -45.96 7.41
CA ASP A 558 -51.38 -45.50 8.51
C ASP A 558 -51.75 -44.03 8.28
N LEU A 559 -52.85 -43.80 7.56
CA LEU A 559 -53.37 -42.47 7.26
C LEU A 559 -54.49 -42.13 8.27
N PRO A 560 -54.47 -40.96 8.92
CA PRO A 560 -55.55 -40.54 9.82
C PRO A 560 -56.90 -40.55 9.09
N GLU A 561 -57.97 -41.00 9.74
CA GLU A 561 -59.34 -41.06 9.18
C GLU A 561 -59.97 -39.69 8.82
N GLN A 562 -59.22 -38.60 8.85
CA GLN A 562 -59.71 -37.24 8.60
C GLN A 562 -59.00 -36.68 7.37
N GLY A 563 -59.77 -36.45 6.30
CA GLY A 563 -59.29 -35.86 5.04
C GLY A 563 -59.90 -36.43 3.76
N GLY A 564 -61.00 -37.16 3.85
CA GLY A 564 -61.76 -37.61 2.68
C GLY A 564 -62.30 -36.43 1.88
N ARG A 565 -61.99 -36.40 0.58
CA ARG A 565 -62.60 -35.54 -0.43
C ARG A 565 -64.12 -35.42 -0.19
N ASP A 566 -64.61 -34.18 -0.23
CA ASP A 566 -66.02 -33.85 -0.40
C ASP A 566 -66.58 -34.58 -1.64
N SER A 567 -67.11 -35.77 -1.43
CA SER A 567 -68.00 -36.46 -2.36
C SER A 567 -69.38 -36.51 -1.72
N ARG A 568 -70.05 -35.37 -1.68
CA ARG A 568 -71.51 -35.29 -1.52
C ARG A 568 -72.09 -34.44 -2.64
N LYS A 569 -72.41 -35.10 -3.75
CA LYS A 569 -73.44 -34.64 -4.69
C LYS A 569 -74.51 -35.72 -4.83
N LEU A 570 -75.71 -35.31 -4.43
CA LEU A 570 -77.06 -35.85 -4.72
C LEU A 570 -77.48 -37.20 -4.13
N ALA A 571 -78.00 -37.13 -2.90
CA ALA A 571 -79.28 -37.74 -2.53
C ALA A 571 -79.92 -36.92 -1.39
N ALA A 572 -81.20 -36.60 -1.54
CA ALA A 572 -81.98 -35.73 -0.64
C ALA A 572 -82.45 -36.49 0.63
N PRO A 573 -83.10 -35.82 1.60
CA PRO A 573 -82.64 -35.70 2.97
C PRO A 573 -83.28 -36.72 3.91
N THR A 574 -82.50 -37.25 4.84
CA THR A 574 -83.04 -37.83 6.07
C THR A 574 -82.26 -37.26 7.24
N THR A 575 -83.05 -36.57 8.07
CA THR A 575 -82.80 -36.08 9.41
C THR A 575 -82.12 -37.16 10.27
N GLU A 576 -80.89 -36.92 10.72
CA GLU A 576 -80.59 -36.59 12.11
C GLU A 576 -79.07 -36.41 12.33
N PRO A 577 -78.65 -35.55 13.28
CA PRO A 577 -77.27 -35.15 13.47
C PRO A 577 -76.61 -35.95 14.62
N ASP A 578 -75.43 -36.50 14.40
CA ASP A 578 -74.58 -36.96 15.50
C ASP A 578 -73.13 -36.53 15.27
N SER A 579 -72.93 -35.22 15.45
CA SER A 579 -71.63 -34.62 15.71
C SER A 579 -71.56 -34.34 17.20
N LYS A 580 -70.66 -35.00 17.92
CA LYS A 580 -70.22 -34.58 19.26
C LYS A 580 -69.82 -33.10 19.20
N PRO A 581 -70.49 -32.20 19.93
CA PRO A 581 -69.95 -30.90 20.20
C PRO A 581 -69.18 -30.93 21.52
N GLU A 582 -68.23 -30.01 21.56
CA GLU A 582 -67.58 -29.47 22.73
C GLU A 582 -68.55 -29.20 23.90
N LYS A 583 -67.99 -29.25 25.10
CA LYS A 583 -68.61 -29.02 26.42
C LYS A 583 -69.80 -28.02 26.42
N THR A 584 -71.03 -28.53 26.26
CA THR A 584 -72.28 -27.80 26.55
C THR A 584 -72.83 -28.19 27.93
N VAL A 585 -73.38 -27.21 28.64
CA VAL A 585 -74.05 -27.42 29.94
C VAL A 585 -75.36 -28.17 29.72
N LEU A 586 -75.49 -29.38 30.27
CA LEU A 586 -76.68 -30.22 30.17
C LEU A 586 -77.82 -29.71 31.05
N THR A 587 -79.06 -29.75 30.56
CA THR A 587 -80.25 -29.39 31.34
C THR A 587 -80.61 -30.49 32.36
N ARG A 588 -81.42 -30.15 33.38
CA ARG A 588 -81.88 -31.12 34.40
C ARG A 588 -82.64 -32.32 33.82
N GLY A 589 -83.30 -32.16 32.67
CA GLY A 589 -84.02 -33.25 31.98
C GLY A 589 -83.06 -34.19 31.27
N GLU A 590 -82.10 -33.64 30.53
CA GLU A 590 -81.08 -34.39 29.80
C GLU A 590 -80.16 -35.16 30.76
N LEU A 591 -79.72 -34.53 31.87
CA LEU A 591 -78.95 -35.22 32.92
C LEU A 591 -79.69 -36.42 33.50
N ARG A 592 -81.03 -36.33 33.64
CA ARG A 592 -81.85 -37.45 34.12
C ARG A 592 -81.92 -38.60 33.12
N GLN A 593 -81.94 -38.29 31.82
CA GLN A 593 -81.99 -39.27 30.75
C GLN A 593 -80.63 -39.95 30.59
N THR A 594 -79.53 -39.17 30.55
CA THR A 594 -78.17 -39.73 30.54
C THR A 594 -77.90 -40.59 31.78
N GLU A 595 -78.39 -40.18 32.96
CA GLU A 595 -78.29 -41.00 34.18
C GLU A 595 -79.10 -42.30 34.08
N TYR A 596 -80.30 -42.26 33.50
CA TYR A 596 -81.11 -43.45 33.25
C TYR A 596 -80.40 -44.43 32.31
N ASP A 597 -79.93 -43.95 31.17
CA ASP A 597 -79.29 -44.78 30.14
C ASP A 597 -77.99 -45.40 30.66
N ASN A 598 -77.21 -44.63 31.43
CA ASN A 598 -75.98 -45.13 32.04
C ASN A 598 -76.25 -46.20 33.12
N ILE A 599 -77.34 -46.06 33.90
CA ILE A 599 -77.78 -47.08 34.87
C ILE A 599 -78.22 -48.36 34.16
N ILE A 600 -78.95 -48.26 33.05
CA ILE A 600 -79.37 -49.42 32.24
C ILE A 600 -78.15 -50.14 31.65
N HIS A 601 -77.17 -49.39 31.13
CA HIS A 601 -75.94 -49.96 30.59
C HIS A 601 -75.14 -50.70 31.66
N ALA A 602 -74.96 -50.10 32.84
CA ALA A 602 -74.28 -50.74 33.96
C ALA A 602 -75.00 -52.00 34.46
N LEU A 603 -76.35 -51.98 34.54
CA LEU A 603 -77.13 -53.16 34.93
C LEU A 603 -77.10 -54.28 33.88
N THR A 604 -76.97 -53.93 32.60
CA THR A 604 -76.83 -54.89 31.51
C THR A 604 -75.47 -55.59 31.58
N MET A 605 -74.38 -54.83 31.78
CA MET A 605 -73.03 -55.38 31.92
C MET A 605 -72.87 -56.29 33.14
N THR A 606 -73.61 -56.03 34.21
CA THR A 606 -73.55 -56.85 35.45
C THR A 606 -74.69 -57.87 35.57
N LYS A 607 -75.46 -58.10 34.51
CA LYS A 607 -76.59 -59.04 34.46
C LYS A 607 -77.59 -58.85 35.63
N GLY A 608 -77.93 -57.61 35.94
CA GLY A 608 -78.89 -57.25 36.99
C GLY A 608 -78.35 -57.26 38.43
N LYS A 609 -77.05 -57.54 38.62
CA LYS A 609 -76.40 -57.54 39.95
C LYS A 609 -76.08 -56.11 40.40
N VAL A 610 -76.67 -55.69 41.53
CA VAL A 610 -76.54 -54.32 42.08
C VAL A 610 -75.41 -54.19 43.11
N PHE A 611 -75.10 -55.25 43.87
CA PHE A 611 -74.16 -55.22 45.01
C PHE A 611 -72.95 -56.16 44.79
N GLY A 612 -71.78 -55.82 45.35
CA GLY A 612 -70.52 -56.57 45.26
C GLY A 612 -69.46 -55.89 44.39
N GLU A 613 -68.20 -56.37 44.42
CA GLU A 613 -67.09 -55.80 43.61
C GLU A 613 -67.40 -55.75 42.11
N ASN A 614 -68.17 -56.72 41.60
CA ASN A 614 -68.63 -56.77 40.20
C ASN A 614 -70.11 -56.35 40.03
N GLY A 615 -70.64 -55.53 40.94
CA GLY A 615 -72.02 -55.02 40.90
C GLY A 615 -72.13 -53.68 40.16
N ALA A 616 -73.31 -53.37 39.62
CA ALA A 616 -73.56 -52.13 38.87
C ALA A 616 -73.29 -50.87 39.71
N ALA A 617 -73.45 -50.93 41.04
CA ALA A 617 -73.13 -49.82 41.93
C ALA A 617 -71.63 -49.52 41.99
N ALA A 618 -70.78 -50.55 41.91
CA ALA A 618 -69.32 -50.39 41.87
C ALA A 618 -68.86 -49.81 40.53
N LEU A 619 -69.45 -50.26 39.40
CA LEU A 619 -69.15 -49.70 38.07
C LEU A 619 -69.56 -48.23 37.92
N LEU A 620 -70.65 -47.83 38.59
CA LEU A 620 -71.15 -46.46 38.58
C LEU A 620 -70.55 -45.58 39.69
N ASP A 621 -69.63 -46.13 40.50
CA ASP A 621 -68.99 -45.47 41.65
C ASP A 621 -69.99 -44.80 42.63
N ILE A 622 -71.08 -45.51 42.96
CA ILE A 622 -72.09 -45.04 43.92
C ILE A 622 -72.40 -46.10 44.97
N LYS A 623 -72.87 -45.65 46.14
CA LYS A 623 -73.33 -46.57 47.20
C LYS A 623 -74.46 -47.45 46.67
N PRO A 624 -74.46 -48.77 46.92
CA PRO A 624 -75.50 -49.65 46.42
C PRO A 624 -76.93 -49.30 46.87
N THR A 625 -77.08 -48.70 48.05
CA THR A 625 -78.36 -48.16 48.55
C THR A 625 -78.87 -46.98 47.72
N THR A 626 -77.96 -46.14 47.20
CA THR A 626 -78.27 -45.03 46.28
C THR A 626 -78.72 -45.55 44.92
N LEU A 627 -78.02 -46.54 44.37
CA LEU A 627 -78.42 -47.18 43.11
C LEU A 627 -79.81 -47.85 43.23
N ALA A 628 -80.08 -48.55 44.34
CA ALA A 628 -81.39 -49.17 44.59
C ALA A 628 -82.54 -48.15 44.64
N SER A 629 -82.30 -46.97 45.24
CA SER A 629 -83.27 -45.86 45.26
C SER A 629 -83.53 -45.30 43.86
N ARG A 630 -82.47 -45.14 43.04
CA ARG A 630 -82.56 -44.66 41.65
C ARG A 630 -83.32 -45.64 40.75
N ILE A 631 -83.05 -46.94 40.85
CA ILE A 631 -83.78 -48.01 40.13
C ILE A 631 -85.28 -47.94 40.42
N LYS A 632 -85.67 -47.77 41.69
CA LYS A 632 -87.08 -47.64 42.10
C LYS A 632 -87.71 -46.34 41.57
N LYS A 633 -86.97 -45.23 41.59
CA LYS A 633 -87.42 -43.91 41.11
C LYS A 633 -87.63 -43.89 39.59
N PHE A 634 -86.78 -44.60 38.85
CA PHE A 634 -86.85 -44.74 37.40
C PHE A 634 -87.71 -45.93 36.93
N LYS A 635 -88.34 -46.66 37.86
CA LYS A 635 -89.18 -47.85 37.59
C LYS A 635 -88.47 -48.91 36.72
N ILE A 636 -87.19 -49.13 36.95
CA ILE A 636 -86.39 -50.12 36.21
C ILE A 636 -86.64 -51.50 36.83
N ASP A 637 -87.12 -52.47 36.03
CA ASP A 637 -87.20 -53.86 36.45
C ASP A 637 -85.81 -54.49 36.40
N ARG A 638 -85.36 -55.07 37.51
CA ARG A 638 -84.03 -55.69 37.59
C ARG A 638 -84.02 -57.11 37.02
N ARG A 639 -85.18 -57.77 36.97
CA ARG A 639 -85.32 -59.16 36.52
C ARG A 639 -85.18 -59.28 35.01
N SER A 640 -85.41 -58.21 34.26
CA SER A 640 -85.19 -58.20 32.80
C SER A 640 -83.73 -58.29 32.38
N PHE A 641 -82.78 -58.06 33.30
CA PHE A 641 -81.34 -58.08 33.02
C PHE A 641 -80.63 -59.32 33.60
N ALA A 642 -81.32 -60.11 34.43
CA ALA A 642 -80.85 -61.41 34.86
C ALA A 642 -81.25 -62.43 33.79
N ALA A 643 -80.28 -63.07 33.15
CA ALA A 643 -80.55 -64.18 32.25
C ALA A 643 -81.36 -65.25 33.01
N ASN A 644 -82.44 -65.74 32.38
CA ASN A 644 -83.26 -66.84 32.86
C ASN A 644 -82.38 -68.04 33.24
N GLU A 645 -82.09 -68.23 34.52
CA GLU A 645 -81.73 -69.53 35.11
C GLU A 645 -82.97 -70.09 35.80
N THR A 646 -83.63 -71.04 35.13
CA THR A 646 -84.39 -72.24 35.58
C THR A 646 -85.35 -72.61 34.43
N ILE A 647 -85.45 -73.85 33.96
CA ILE A 647 -85.77 -75.10 34.66
C ILE A 647 -85.21 -76.27 33.82
N ASP A 648 -84.53 -77.20 34.49
CA ASP A 648 -84.91 -78.62 34.42
C ASP A 648 -85.80 -78.87 35.66
#